data_AF-A0A942CYP6-F1
#
_entry.id   AF-A0A942CYP6-F1
#
_cell.length_a   1.000
_cell.length_b   1.000
_cell.length_c   1.000
_cell.angle_alpha   90.00
_cell.angle_beta   90.00
_cell.angle_gamma   90.00
#
_symmetry.space_group_name_H-M   'P 1'
#
loop_
_entity.id
_entity.type
_entity.pdbx_description
1 polymer ?
#
loop_
_entity_poly.entity_id
_entity_poly.type
_entity_poly.pdbx_seq_one_letter_code
_entity_poly.pdbx_strand_id
1 'polypeptide(L)'
;MASLGSVLLALAFAAAATAGLIALIWRHDERKLVLSRRIVYGFCFLVTACIAIIEFEFLSDNFAFKIVQEHSSLETPTFYKVAAMWSSQEGSLLLWAWVLSIFSSAALYFTRNKLRQLVPWATGVMMGIATFFTGLMLFAPDVNPFSQLNPVPSDGIGLNPLLQHPSMMIHPPMLYSGYVALTIPFAFAIGALITRRVDAEWIRATRKFALIAWTFLGFGLLLGARWSYTELGWGGYWAWDPVENAALMPWLLCTAFLHSIMVQEKRGMLKVWNASLVVGTFSMALLGTFLVRSGVLQSIHAFGNNTVGPYILALIGVVVIGSTALIISRLDELRTPKRIDSLISREAVFLVNNLLLVGLVLVIAWGTFFPLISELFTGNKSSLAAPWFDRYTTPLAILLVLFTGIGPLLGWRRVSWKTARRAFRIPVAAMVVVTLALALFTDAGSRPWALALFAFATFAIVGIGQEFWNGAAGRKRLTGEPMGKALLGIVTRNRRRYGGYIVHVGVAVLLIGIAASSSFQTNQNVELKPGESTVVDGRTVTYVRPTSKVDGLAFTAGAIVDVQEGSKTYRLETTRRFYRPTGRGGVGGIGDYFGGEADSTIGLWAGPVRDIWVAVQPNIVGIERKARIAEQGFQTCVEAGPGTPPQCKDVRAMMIAARDNPALQPEALKQIERLQELTAKRIARGYLTENATATFKVIINPLVLWMWIGGLIALAGALIAIWPSRGRRKGALVRTETDALKEAKYREIRDAELDHAAGKLSDEDYAILDAELRKEAVEMLDELERSREGARVGAGAGANGGNGNGVGNGNGNGAVTEHANGNGSSAAEVNGNGHHGNGNGNGHDPAAEPEKAERS
;
A
#
# COMPACT_ATOMS: atom_id res chain seq x y z
N MET A 1 20.39 20.78 18.01
CA MET A 1 19.53 19.70 17.49
C MET A 1 20.17 18.94 16.32
N ALA A 2 20.73 19.61 15.31
CA ALA A 2 21.36 18.94 14.15
C ALA A 2 22.44 17.91 14.53
N SER A 3 23.41 18.28 15.38
CA SER A 3 24.44 17.35 15.84
C SER A 3 23.89 16.13 16.58
N LEU A 4 22.84 16.33 17.40
CA LEU A 4 22.15 15.23 18.09
C LEU A 4 21.46 14.31 17.08
N GLY A 5 20.74 14.86 16.11
CA GLY A 5 20.10 14.10 15.04
C GLY A 5 21.09 13.28 14.21
N SER A 6 22.22 13.87 13.82
CA SER A 6 23.30 13.17 13.12
C SER A 6 23.88 12.01 13.95
N VAL A 7 24.08 12.21 15.26
CA VAL A 7 24.55 11.15 16.17
C VAL A 7 23.50 10.04 16.29
N LEU A 8 22.22 10.38 16.44
CA LEU A 8 21.13 9.39 16.52
C LEU A 8 21.02 8.58 15.23
N LEU A 9 21.17 9.21 14.07
CA LEU A 9 21.19 8.53 12.77
C LEU A 9 22.41 7.60 12.63
N ALA A 10 23.59 8.03 13.07
CA ALA A 10 24.79 7.19 13.11
C ALA A 10 24.63 5.99 14.05
N LEU A 11 24.04 6.19 15.23
CA LEU A 11 23.70 5.11 16.16
C LEU A 11 22.65 4.17 15.57
N ALA A 12 21.67 4.69 14.81
CA ALA A 12 20.68 3.87 14.13
C ALA A 12 21.32 2.98 13.06
N PHE A 13 22.25 3.54 12.26
CA PHE A 13 23.05 2.78 11.30
C PHE A 13 23.85 1.65 11.98
N ALA A 14 24.58 1.99 13.04
CA ALA A 14 25.36 1.02 13.82
C ALA A 14 24.46 -0.06 14.46
N ALA A 15 23.30 0.33 15.01
CA ALA A 15 22.33 -0.58 15.61
C ALA A 15 21.75 -1.57 14.57
N ALA A 16 21.37 -1.09 13.39
CA ALA A 16 20.90 -1.95 12.30
C ALA A 16 21.98 -2.95 11.88
N ALA A 17 23.21 -2.48 11.63
CA ALA A 17 24.31 -3.34 11.21
C ALA A 17 24.63 -4.39 12.28
N THR A 18 24.72 -3.99 13.54
CA THR A 18 25.00 -4.87 14.68
C THR A 18 23.88 -5.89 14.89
N ALA A 19 22.61 -5.48 14.82
CA ALA A 19 21.49 -6.40 14.97
C ALA A 19 21.48 -7.48 13.87
N GLY A 20 21.74 -7.08 12.62
CA GLY A 20 21.85 -7.99 11.48
C GLY A 20 23.03 -8.97 11.63
N LEU A 21 24.22 -8.47 11.95
CA LEU A 21 25.40 -9.30 12.18
C LEU A 21 25.19 -10.28 13.34
N ILE A 22 24.61 -9.82 14.45
CA ILE A 22 24.34 -10.69 15.60
C ILE A 22 23.39 -11.82 15.20
N ALA A 23 22.32 -11.49 14.46
CA ALA A 23 21.35 -12.47 14.00
C ALA A 23 21.98 -13.53 13.07
N LEU A 24 22.90 -13.14 12.20
CA LEU A 24 23.51 -14.06 11.22
C LEU A 24 24.62 -14.92 11.80
N ILE A 25 25.52 -14.33 12.60
CA ILE A 25 26.70 -14.99 13.18
C ILE A 25 26.28 -15.92 14.33
N TRP A 26 25.50 -15.41 15.30
CA TRP A 26 25.07 -16.17 16.48
C TRP A 26 23.64 -16.69 16.35
N ARG A 27 23.26 -17.11 15.14
CA ARG A 27 21.90 -17.59 14.80
C ARG A 27 21.40 -18.80 15.61
N HIS A 28 22.30 -19.51 16.29
CA HIS A 28 21.99 -20.69 17.12
C HIS A 28 21.97 -20.37 18.63
N ASP A 29 22.35 -19.16 19.04
CA ASP A 29 22.35 -18.72 20.44
C ASP A 29 21.10 -17.89 20.74
N GLU A 30 20.19 -18.45 21.54
CA GLU A 30 18.92 -17.80 21.88
C GLU A 30 19.12 -16.46 22.63
N ARG A 31 20.14 -16.34 23.48
CA ARG A 31 20.42 -15.09 24.20
C ARG A 31 20.86 -13.99 23.23
N LYS A 32 21.70 -14.34 22.25
CA LYS A 32 22.16 -13.40 21.21
C LYS A 32 21.04 -13.01 20.26
N LEU A 33 20.14 -13.93 19.91
CA LEU A 33 18.94 -13.60 19.13
C LEU A 33 17.97 -12.68 19.87
N VAL A 34 17.79 -12.88 21.18
CA VAL A 34 17.01 -11.96 22.02
C VAL A 34 17.66 -10.57 22.04
N LEU A 35 18.99 -10.50 22.15
CA LEU A 35 19.74 -9.25 22.09
C LEU A 35 19.58 -8.56 20.73
N SER A 36 19.79 -9.26 19.61
CA SER A 36 19.57 -8.74 18.26
C SER A 36 18.18 -8.13 18.12
N ARG A 37 17.13 -8.86 18.54
CA ARG A 37 15.75 -8.35 18.51
C ARG A 37 15.56 -7.09 19.37
N ARG A 38 16.17 -7.00 20.56
CA ARG A 38 16.12 -5.80 21.39
C ARG A 38 16.83 -4.62 20.72
N ILE A 39 17.94 -4.87 20.02
CA ILE A 39 18.62 -3.84 19.22
C ILE A 39 17.73 -3.38 18.06
N VAL A 40 16.97 -4.26 17.41
CA VAL A 40 15.96 -3.83 16.40
C VAL A 40 14.90 -2.90 17.00
N TYR A 41 14.45 -3.16 18.24
CA TYR A 41 13.54 -2.23 18.92
C TYR A 41 14.24 -0.90 19.27
N GLY A 42 15.51 -0.95 19.66
CA GLY A 42 16.35 0.25 19.86
C GLY A 42 16.53 1.05 18.57
N PHE A 43 16.76 0.39 17.43
CA PHE A 43 16.80 1.01 16.10
C PHE A 43 15.49 1.73 15.79
N CYS A 44 14.34 1.10 16.05
CA CYS A 44 13.03 1.74 15.90
C CYS A 44 12.90 3.00 16.76
N PHE A 45 13.36 2.96 18.01
CA PHE A 45 13.38 4.14 18.88
C PHE A 45 14.28 5.26 18.33
N LEU A 46 15.51 4.93 17.93
CA LEU A 46 16.48 5.91 17.40
C LEU A 46 15.95 6.62 16.15
N VAL A 47 15.40 5.87 15.18
CA VAL A 47 14.84 6.46 13.97
C VAL A 47 13.57 7.26 14.28
N THR A 48 12.75 6.83 15.25
CA THR A 48 11.59 7.63 15.70
C THR A 48 12.04 8.96 16.33
N ALA A 49 13.14 8.96 17.09
CA ALA A 49 13.71 10.19 17.62
C ALA A 49 14.24 11.11 16.51
N CYS A 50 14.86 10.56 15.46
CA CYS A 50 15.25 11.33 14.28
C CYS A 50 14.05 12.01 13.60
N ILE A 51 12.95 11.27 13.39
CA ILE A 51 11.70 11.82 12.84
C ILE A 51 11.18 12.94 13.74
N ALA A 52 11.10 12.71 15.05
CA ALA A 52 10.59 13.70 16.00
C ALA A 52 11.42 14.99 16.01
N ILE A 53 12.74 14.90 15.84
CA ILE A 53 13.61 16.08 15.70
C ILE A 53 13.25 16.81 14.41
N ILE A 54 13.26 16.16 13.24
CA ILE A 54 13.00 16.83 11.96
C ILE A 54 11.61 17.49 11.94
N GLU A 55 10.58 16.79 12.42
CA GLU A 55 9.22 17.34 12.55
C GLU A 55 9.17 18.57 13.47
N PHE A 56 9.90 18.54 14.59
CA PHE A 56 10.00 19.69 15.49
C PHE A 56 10.68 20.89 14.80
N GLU A 57 11.72 20.66 14.01
CA GLU A 57 12.42 21.74 13.28
C GLU A 57 11.54 22.35 12.16
N PHE A 58 10.75 21.53 11.46
CA PHE A 58 9.75 22.03 10.50
C PHE A 58 8.68 22.88 11.19
N LEU A 59 8.14 22.42 12.32
CA LEU A 59 7.12 23.15 13.08
C LEU A 59 7.64 24.44 13.71
N SER A 60 8.95 24.53 13.95
CA SER A 60 9.61 25.68 14.57
C SER A 60 10.23 26.65 13.55
N ASP A 61 10.05 26.43 12.25
CA ASP A 61 10.63 27.25 11.17
C ASP A 61 12.15 27.42 11.27
N ASN A 62 12.86 26.36 11.66
CA ASN A 62 14.31 26.44 11.83
C ASN A 62 15.05 26.29 10.49
N PHE A 63 15.19 27.39 9.77
CA PHE A 63 15.88 27.46 8.47
C PHE A 63 17.40 27.22 8.54
N ALA A 64 17.96 26.96 9.73
CA ALA A 64 19.33 26.46 9.83
C ALA A 64 19.47 25.04 9.25
N PHE A 65 18.38 24.26 9.22
CA PHE A 65 18.33 22.96 8.56
C PHE A 65 18.03 23.13 7.08
N LYS A 66 18.90 22.56 6.23
CA LYS A 66 18.75 22.63 4.77
C LYS A 66 17.38 22.14 4.31
N ILE A 67 16.94 20.98 4.82
CA ILE A 67 15.64 20.38 4.47
C ILE A 67 14.44 21.28 4.84
N VAL A 68 14.52 22.03 5.95
CA VAL A 68 13.44 22.94 6.36
C VAL A 68 13.42 24.16 5.47
N GLN A 69 14.60 24.70 5.17
CA GLN A 69 14.75 25.86 4.30
C GLN A 69 14.33 25.57 2.86
N GLU A 70 14.61 24.37 2.33
CA GLU A 70 14.27 24.02 0.94
C GLU A 70 12.79 23.64 0.74
N HIS A 71 12.08 23.22 1.81
CA HIS A 71 10.74 22.63 1.69
C HIS A 71 9.66 23.27 2.57
N SER A 72 9.98 24.32 3.32
CA SER A 72 9.01 25.09 4.11
C SER A 72 9.34 26.59 4.06
N SER A 73 8.43 27.41 4.56
CA SER A 73 8.56 28.87 4.67
C SER A 73 7.69 29.36 5.82
N LEU A 74 7.85 30.63 6.20
CA LEU A 74 6.98 31.29 7.18
C LEU A 74 5.51 31.32 6.74
N GLU A 75 5.24 31.33 5.43
CA GLU A 75 3.89 31.33 4.86
C GLU A 75 3.25 29.93 4.78
N THR A 76 4.04 28.85 4.94
CA THR A 76 3.54 27.47 4.84
C THR A 76 2.55 27.19 5.98
N PRO A 77 1.29 26.77 5.73
CA PRO A 77 0.37 26.45 6.80
C PRO A 77 0.83 25.25 7.64
N THR A 78 0.57 25.26 8.95
CA THR A 78 1.10 24.26 9.91
C THR A 78 0.83 22.81 9.51
N PHE A 79 -0.35 22.51 8.98
CA PHE A 79 -0.68 21.16 8.49
C PHE A 79 0.29 20.68 7.41
N TYR A 80 0.71 21.57 6.52
CA TYR A 80 1.64 21.28 5.43
C TYR A 80 3.11 21.27 5.89
N LYS A 81 3.46 21.94 7.00
CA LYS A 81 4.82 21.86 7.58
C LYS A 81 5.16 20.44 8.05
N VAL A 82 4.22 19.74 8.70
CA VAL A 82 4.40 18.34 9.11
C VAL A 82 4.68 17.46 7.89
N ALA A 83 3.89 17.65 6.85
CA ALA A 83 3.99 16.82 5.67
C ALA A 83 5.14 17.20 4.71
N ALA A 84 5.76 18.36 4.91
CA ALA A 84 6.94 18.79 4.18
C ALA A 84 8.12 17.82 4.36
N MET A 85 8.21 17.11 5.50
CA MET A 85 9.28 16.12 5.72
C MET A 85 9.33 15.07 4.59
N TRP A 86 8.19 14.52 4.16
CA TRP A 86 8.17 13.51 3.10
C TRP A 86 7.99 14.10 1.69
N SER A 87 8.09 15.42 1.56
CA SER A 87 8.19 16.10 0.26
C SER A 87 9.63 16.16 -0.28
N SER A 88 10.62 15.80 0.54
CA SER A 88 12.04 15.81 0.16
C SER A 88 12.62 14.41 -0.04
N GLN A 89 13.80 14.35 -0.67
CA GLN A 89 14.55 13.12 -0.83
C GLN A 89 15.05 12.58 0.52
N GLU A 90 15.58 13.43 1.39
CA GLU A 90 16.16 13.07 2.70
C GLU A 90 15.08 12.61 3.68
N GLY A 91 14.01 13.38 3.81
CA GLY A 91 12.95 13.06 4.74
C GLY A 91 12.11 11.85 4.28
N SER A 92 11.95 11.63 2.96
CA SER A 92 11.32 10.40 2.46
C SER A 92 12.19 9.14 2.66
N LEU A 93 13.52 9.25 2.62
CA LEU A 93 14.44 8.16 2.99
C LEU A 93 14.38 7.86 4.50
N LEU A 94 14.25 8.91 5.33
CA LEU A 94 14.06 8.76 6.77
C LEU A 94 12.72 8.08 7.08
N LEU A 95 11.63 8.49 6.40
CA LEU A 95 10.32 7.83 6.45
C LEU A 95 10.42 6.35 6.06
N TRP A 96 11.16 6.03 4.99
CA TRP A 96 11.39 4.65 4.54
C TRP A 96 12.04 3.81 5.65
N ALA A 97 13.12 4.30 6.26
CA ALA A 97 13.80 3.63 7.37
C ALA A 97 12.91 3.49 8.62
N TRP A 98 12.12 4.52 8.94
CA TRP A 98 11.21 4.53 10.08
C TRP A 98 10.12 3.46 9.94
N VAL A 99 9.46 3.42 8.79
CA VAL A 99 8.44 2.41 8.47
C VAL A 99 9.03 1.01 8.51
N LEU A 100 10.26 0.80 8.00
CA LEU A 100 10.92 -0.49 8.05
C LEU A 100 11.18 -0.92 9.50
N SER A 101 11.59 0.01 10.35
CA SER A 101 11.85 -0.25 11.77
C SER A 101 10.59 -0.71 12.51
N ILE A 102 9.44 -0.10 12.22
CA ILE A 102 8.14 -0.46 12.80
C ILE A 102 7.72 -1.86 12.36
N PHE A 103 7.72 -2.12 11.05
CA PHE A 103 7.31 -3.42 10.52
C PHE A 103 8.27 -4.55 10.92
N SER A 104 9.57 -4.29 10.96
CA SER A 104 10.57 -5.26 11.44
C SER A 104 10.34 -5.58 12.92
N SER A 105 10.12 -4.57 13.75
CA SER A 105 9.81 -4.74 15.17
C SER A 105 8.53 -5.56 15.39
N ALA A 106 7.47 -5.22 14.66
CA ALA A 106 6.20 -5.96 14.70
C ALA A 106 6.39 -7.42 14.24
N ALA A 107 7.08 -7.64 13.12
CA ALA A 107 7.33 -8.98 12.58
C ALA A 107 8.10 -9.85 13.59
N LEU A 108 9.18 -9.33 14.18
CA LEU A 108 9.97 -10.06 15.18
C LEU A 108 9.18 -10.29 16.48
N TYR A 109 8.34 -9.34 16.89
CA TYR A 109 7.47 -9.53 18.05
C TYR A 109 6.47 -10.68 17.84
N PHE A 110 5.82 -10.74 16.69
CA PHE A 110 4.80 -11.77 16.41
C PHE A 110 5.38 -13.14 16.04
N THR A 111 6.61 -13.20 15.53
CA THR A 111 7.24 -14.45 15.05
C THR A 111 8.26 -15.06 16.01
N ARG A 112 8.62 -14.36 17.09
CA ARG A 112 9.67 -14.77 18.07
C ARG A 112 9.62 -16.22 18.56
N ASN A 113 8.43 -16.81 18.62
CA ASN A 113 8.22 -18.17 19.16
C ASN A 113 7.83 -19.21 18.10
N LYS A 114 7.76 -18.84 16.81
CA LYS A 114 7.14 -19.70 15.77
C LYS A 114 8.08 -20.10 14.65
N LEU A 115 9.19 -19.39 14.44
CA LEU A 115 10.06 -19.59 13.28
C LEU A 115 11.54 -19.45 13.65
N ARG A 116 11.98 -20.16 14.70
CA ARG A 116 13.32 -20.00 15.30
C ARG A 116 14.48 -20.13 14.31
N GLN A 117 14.32 -20.93 13.25
CA GLN A 117 15.37 -21.12 12.23
C GLN A 117 15.34 -20.06 11.12
N LEU A 118 14.19 -19.48 10.81
CA LEU A 118 14.06 -18.49 9.73
C LEU A 118 14.23 -17.05 10.23
N VAL A 119 13.80 -16.76 11.46
CA VAL A 119 13.83 -15.41 12.07
C VAL A 119 15.24 -14.79 12.05
N PRO A 120 16.34 -15.51 12.32
CA PRO A 120 17.68 -14.93 12.26
C PRO A 120 18.04 -14.43 10.85
N TRP A 121 17.75 -15.22 9.81
CA TRP A 121 17.99 -14.85 8.41
C TRP A 121 17.09 -13.70 7.97
N ALA A 122 15.81 -13.75 8.32
CA ALA A 122 14.88 -12.65 8.04
C ALA A 122 15.32 -11.35 8.73
N THR A 123 15.82 -11.43 9.96
CA THR A 123 16.39 -10.27 10.69
C THR A 123 17.61 -9.73 9.96
N GLY A 124 18.51 -10.62 9.51
CA GLY A 124 19.68 -10.23 8.71
C GLY A 124 19.30 -9.49 7.43
N VAL A 125 18.30 -9.96 6.69
CA VAL A 125 17.82 -9.29 5.46
C VAL A 125 17.18 -7.94 5.78
N MET A 126 16.25 -7.88 6.73
CA MET A 126 15.59 -6.62 7.13
C MET A 126 16.61 -5.59 7.61
N MET A 127 17.56 -6.01 8.46
CA MET A 127 18.57 -5.11 9.01
C MET A 127 19.65 -4.76 7.98
N GLY A 128 19.98 -5.64 7.03
CA GLY A 128 20.86 -5.30 5.92
C GLY A 128 20.27 -4.19 5.04
N ILE A 129 18.96 -4.24 4.77
CA ILE A 129 18.27 -3.17 4.05
C ILE A 129 18.20 -1.89 4.91
N ALA A 130 17.91 -2.00 6.21
CA ALA A 130 17.94 -0.84 7.13
C ALA A 130 19.33 -0.17 7.19
N THR A 131 20.39 -0.96 7.25
CA THR A 131 21.79 -0.49 7.18
C THR A 131 22.07 0.21 5.86
N PHE A 132 21.58 -0.32 4.74
CA PHE A 132 21.71 0.36 3.44
C PHE A 132 21.06 1.75 3.44
N PHE A 133 19.78 1.88 3.84
CA PHE A 133 19.09 3.16 3.77
C PHE A 133 19.60 4.19 4.80
N THR A 134 19.96 3.75 6.00
CA THR A 134 20.60 4.64 6.98
C THR A 134 22.03 5.02 6.57
N GLY A 135 22.78 4.10 5.98
CA GLY A 135 24.09 4.38 5.40
C GLY A 135 24.01 5.34 4.23
N LEU A 136 22.97 5.22 3.38
CA LEU A 136 22.71 6.14 2.29
C LEU A 136 22.55 7.57 2.81
N MET A 137 21.74 7.79 3.84
CA MET A 137 21.55 9.12 4.44
C MET A 137 22.82 9.68 5.12
N LEU A 138 23.74 8.83 5.59
CA LEU A 138 24.97 9.25 6.25
C LEU A 138 26.13 9.52 5.30
N PHE A 139 26.24 8.73 4.24
CA PHE A 139 27.44 8.67 3.41
C PHE A 139 27.23 9.11 1.97
N ALA A 140 26.00 9.11 1.45
CA ALA A 140 25.76 9.59 0.08
C ALA A 140 25.65 11.13 0.03
N PRO A 141 26.05 11.76 -1.08
CA PRO A 141 26.00 13.21 -1.23
C PRO A 141 24.56 13.75 -1.16
N ASP A 142 24.40 14.89 -0.49
CA ASP A 142 23.17 15.68 -0.47
C ASP A 142 21.91 14.91 -0.04
N VAL A 143 22.04 13.93 0.86
CA VAL A 143 20.89 13.20 1.40
C VAL A 143 20.83 13.07 2.92
N ASN A 144 21.65 13.84 3.64
CA ASN A 144 21.62 13.87 5.09
C ASN A 144 20.53 14.85 5.60
N PRO A 145 19.47 14.36 6.29
CA PRO A 145 18.37 15.21 6.75
C PRO A 145 18.79 16.22 7.84
N PHE A 146 19.95 16.05 8.46
CA PHE A 146 20.48 16.92 9.51
C PHE A 146 21.57 17.88 8.99
N SER A 147 21.69 18.04 7.66
CA SER A 147 22.57 19.02 7.04
C SER A 147 22.13 20.45 7.38
N GLN A 148 23.11 21.34 7.61
CA GLN A 148 22.86 22.71 8.01
C GLN A 148 23.39 23.71 6.98
N LEU A 149 22.73 24.87 6.92
CA LEU A 149 23.14 26.03 6.13
C LEU A 149 23.85 27.06 7.01
N ASN A 150 24.91 27.66 6.47
CA ASN A 150 25.61 28.78 7.11
C ASN A 150 26.09 29.77 6.02
N PRO A 151 25.66 31.05 6.03
CA PRO A 151 24.78 31.69 7.01
C PRO A 151 23.35 31.12 6.99
N VAL A 152 22.65 31.24 8.12
CA VAL A 152 21.25 30.78 8.26
C VAL A 152 20.32 31.76 7.54
N PRO A 153 19.52 31.30 6.56
CA PRO A 153 18.55 32.16 5.88
C PRO A 153 17.43 32.61 6.84
N SER A 154 16.85 33.79 6.58
CA SER A 154 15.74 34.32 7.38
C SER A 154 14.38 33.69 7.05
N ASP A 155 14.26 33.05 5.88
CA ASP A 155 13.08 32.33 5.43
C ASP A 155 13.48 31.15 4.51
N GLY A 156 12.53 30.25 4.27
CA GLY A 156 12.67 29.14 3.35
C GLY A 156 12.00 29.35 1.99
N ILE A 157 12.32 28.46 1.06
CA ILE A 157 11.81 28.38 -0.31
C ILE A 157 10.31 28.05 -0.34
N GLY A 158 9.77 27.42 0.70
CA GLY A 158 8.37 27.01 0.74
C GLY A 158 8.11 25.64 0.12
N LEU A 159 6.98 25.04 0.48
CA LEU A 159 6.56 23.74 -0.07
C LEU A 159 6.03 23.92 -1.49
N ASN A 160 6.37 23.00 -2.40
CA ASN A 160 5.78 23.00 -3.75
C ASN A 160 4.25 23.07 -3.64
N PRO A 161 3.59 24.06 -4.27
CA PRO A 161 2.16 24.27 -4.12
C PRO A 161 1.29 23.09 -4.52
N LEU A 162 1.70 22.29 -5.53
CA LEU A 162 0.98 21.09 -5.95
C LEU A 162 0.88 20.04 -4.84
N LEU A 163 1.77 20.10 -3.84
CA LEU A 163 1.78 19.21 -2.68
C LEU A 163 0.83 19.68 -1.58
N GLN A 164 0.31 20.92 -1.64
CA GLN A 164 -0.59 21.49 -0.64
C GLN A 164 -2.04 21.01 -0.77
N HIS A 165 -2.25 19.71 -1.03
CA HIS A 165 -3.56 19.08 -1.09
C HIS A 165 -3.67 17.93 -0.07
N PRO A 166 -4.75 17.80 0.72
CA PRO A 166 -4.85 16.80 1.77
C PRO A 166 -4.62 15.35 1.29
N SER A 167 -5.13 14.97 0.12
CA SER A 167 -4.88 13.62 -0.41
C SER A 167 -3.42 13.43 -0.83
N MET A 168 -2.71 14.46 -1.30
CA MET A 168 -1.26 14.37 -1.58
C MET A 168 -0.43 14.25 -0.32
N MET A 169 -0.88 14.83 0.78
CA MET A 169 -0.12 14.76 2.01
C MET A 169 -0.22 13.36 2.64
N ILE A 170 -1.39 12.72 2.52
CA ILE A 170 -1.64 11.38 3.06
C ILE A 170 -1.14 10.29 2.10
N HIS A 171 -1.14 10.53 0.79
CA HIS A 171 -0.81 9.53 -0.23
C HIS A 171 0.61 8.92 -0.10
N PRO A 172 1.72 9.68 -0.02
CA PRO A 172 3.06 9.12 0.07
C PRO A 172 3.25 8.26 1.32
N PRO A 173 2.88 8.68 2.55
CA PRO A 173 2.97 7.81 3.72
C PRO A 173 2.25 6.46 3.54
N MET A 174 1.11 6.43 2.83
CA MET A 174 0.41 5.19 2.50
C MET A 174 1.20 4.34 1.50
N LEU A 175 1.68 4.91 0.39
CA LEU A 175 2.49 4.16 -0.58
C LEU A 175 3.80 3.63 0.01
N TYR A 176 4.52 4.45 0.78
CA TYR A 176 5.76 4.05 1.46
C TYR A 176 5.51 2.92 2.46
N SER A 177 4.44 3.03 3.26
CA SER A 177 4.01 1.94 4.15
C SER A 177 3.79 0.64 3.39
N GLY A 178 3.19 0.72 2.20
CA GLY A 178 3.00 -0.40 1.29
C GLY A 178 4.30 -1.01 0.78
N TYR A 179 5.17 -0.21 0.15
CA TYR A 179 6.46 -0.66 -0.38
C TYR A 179 7.34 -1.29 0.69
N VAL A 180 7.50 -0.60 1.82
CA VAL A 180 8.43 -1.02 2.86
C VAL A 180 7.93 -2.27 3.57
N ALA A 181 6.61 -2.41 3.79
CA ALA A 181 6.04 -3.60 4.40
C ALA A 181 6.25 -4.89 3.56
N LEU A 182 6.46 -4.77 2.23
CA LEU A 182 6.82 -5.92 1.37
C LEU A 182 8.21 -6.50 1.71
N THR A 183 9.06 -5.75 2.42
CA THR A 183 10.34 -6.26 2.95
C THR A 183 10.12 -7.47 3.87
N ILE A 184 9.01 -7.51 4.62
CA ILE A 184 8.74 -8.60 5.57
C ILE A 184 8.51 -9.94 4.85
N PRO A 185 7.51 -10.11 3.96
CA PRO A 185 7.34 -11.38 3.24
C PRO A 185 8.57 -11.74 2.42
N PHE A 186 9.29 -10.76 1.84
CA PHE A 186 10.56 -11.00 1.14
C PHE A 186 11.64 -11.58 2.07
N ALA A 187 11.92 -10.93 3.21
CA ALA A 187 12.96 -11.36 4.14
C ALA A 187 12.74 -12.78 4.69
N PHE A 188 11.49 -13.14 4.98
CA PHE A 188 11.16 -14.50 5.39
C PHE A 188 11.25 -15.51 4.24
N ALA A 189 10.92 -15.13 3.00
CA ALA A 189 11.11 -15.98 1.83
C ALA A 189 12.59 -16.27 1.58
N ILE A 190 13.47 -15.27 1.70
CA ILE A 190 14.92 -15.45 1.62
C ILE A 190 15.42 -16.35 2.76
N GLY A 191 14.95 -16.13 3.99
CA GLY A 191 15.27 -17.02 5.12
C GLY A 191 14.84 -18.47 4.90
N ALA A 192 13.66 -18.69 4.31
CA ALA A 192 13.16 -20.02 3.94
C ALA A 192 14.04 -20.69 2.86
N LEU A 193 14.45 -19.96 1.83
CA LEU A 193 15.32 -20.46 0.76
C LEU A 193 16.73 -20.80 1.26
N ILE A 194 17.30 -19.96 2.13
CA ILE A 194 18.63 -20.19 2.73
C ILE A 194 18.59 -21.45 3.61
N THR A 195 17.55 -21.58 4.44
CA THR A 195 17.39 -22.72 5.37
C THR A 195 16.84 -23.99 4.74
N ARG A 196 16.52 -23.97 3.43
CA ARG A 196 15.88 -25.11 2.72
C ARG A 196 14.51 -25.51 3.34
N ARG A 197 13.87 -24.58 4.05
CA ARG A 197 12.54 -24.77 4.67
C ARG A 197 11.46 -24.11 3.82
N VAL A 198 11.14 -24.76 2.71
CA VAL A 198 10.20 -24.25 1.69
C VAL A 198 8.75 -24.70 1.92
N ASP A 199 8.41 -25.01 3.17
CA ASP A 199 7.08 -25.42 3.58
C ASP A 199 6.13 -24.22 3.70
N ALA A 200 4.86 -24.46 4.03
CA ALA A 200 3.85 -23.39 4.06
C ALA A 200 3.85 -22.57 5.36
N GLU A 201 4.69 -22.88 6.36
CA GLU A 201 4.66 -22.20 7.66
C GLU A 201 5.07 -20.73 7.58
N TRP A 202 6.17 -20.42 6.88
CA TRP A 202 6.63 -19.04 6.72
C TRP A 202 5.61 -18.18 5.96
N ILE A 203 4.90 -18.76 4.99
CA ILE A 203 3.83 -18.12 4.24
C ILE A 203 2.68 -17.73 5.16
N ARG A 204 2.24 -18.64 6.04
CA ARG A 204 1.17 -18.35 7.01
C ARG A 204 1.56 -17.22 7.96
N ALA A 205 2.84 -17.16 8.35
CA ALA A 205 3.35 -16.12 9.25
C ALA A 205 3.43 -14.75 8.59
N THR A 206 3.79 -14.67 7.30
CA THR A 206 4.00 -13.39 6.59
C THR A 206 2.82 -12.92 5.75
N ARG A 207 1.82 -13.78 5.49
CA ARG A 207 0.61 -13.42 4.72
C ARG A 207 -0.07 -12.15 5.21
N LYS A 208 -0.14 -11.95 6.53
CA LYS A 208 -0.77 -10.73 7.10
C LYS A 208 0.00 -9.47 6.74
N PHE A 209 1.33 -9.53 6.75
CA PHE A 209 2.17 -8.41 6.33
C PHE A 209 2.02 -8.14 4.83
N ALA A 210 1.93 -9.18 3.99
CA ALA A 210 1.60 -9.01 2.57
C ALA A 210 0.24 -8.35 2.35
N LEU A 211 -0.80 -8.72 3.11
CA LEU A 211 -2.12 -8.06 3.06
C LEU A 211 -2.08 -6.61 3.54
N ILE A 212 -1.34 -6.33 4.61
CA ILE A 212 -1.16 -4.95 5.11
C ILE A 212 -0.46 -4.11 4.04
N ALA A 213 0.63 -4.61 3.47
CA ALA A 213 1.35 -3.96 2.38
C ALA A 213 0.45 -3.69 1.17
N TRP A 214 -0.30 -4.71 0.73
CA TRP A 214 -1.27 -4.61 -0.37
C TRP A 214 -2.36 -3.55 -0.10
N THR A 215 -2.83 -3.46 1.15
CA THR A 215 -3.87 -2.51 1.55
C THR A 215 -3.34 -1.07 1.51
N PHE A 216 -2.15 -0.84 2.06
CA PHE A 216 -1.49 0.47 2.03
C PHE A 216 -1.15 0.92 0.61
N LEU A 217 -0.63 0.03 -0.24
CA LEU A 217 -0.41 0.31 -1.66
C LEU A 217 -1.71 0.66 -2.39
N GLY A 218 -2.76 -0.14 -2.22
CA GLY A 218 -4.04 0.09 -2.88
C GLY A 218 -4.71 1.39 -2.44
N PHE A 219 -4.67 1.71 -1.14
CA PHE A 219 -5.21 2.96 -0.63
C PHE A 219 -4.36 4.18 -1.05
N GLY A 220 -3.04 4.03 -1.06
CA GLY A 220 -2.13 5.02 -1.65
C GLY A 220 -2.51 5.32 -3.09
N LEU A 221 -2.59 4.31 -3.96
CA LEU A 221 -3.01 4.48 -5.36
C LEU A 221 -4.35 5.23 -5.48
N LEU A 222 -5.33 4.91 -4.65
CA LEU A 222 -6.64 5.59 -4.65
C LEU A 222 -6.54 7.06 -4.24
N LEU A 223 -5.72 7.40 -3.24
CA LEU A 223 -5.50 8.79 -2.80
C LEU A 223 -4.74 9.61 -3.86
N GLY A 224 -3.79 8.99 -4.57
CA GLY A 224 -3.07 9.63 -5.67
C GLY A 224 -4.01 9.94 -6.83
N ALA A 225 -4.85 8.96 -7.21
CA ALA A 225 -5.90 9.15 -8.21
C ALA A 225 -6.88 10.28 -7.80
N ARG A 226 -7.23 10.36 -6.51
CA ARG A 226 -8.12 11.41 -5.98
C ARG A 226 -7.51 12.80 -6.08
N TRP A 227 -6.21 12.93 -5.79
CA TRP A 227 -5.49 14.19 -5.97
C TRP A 227 -5.43 14.61 -7.44
N SER A 228 -5.01 13.69 -8.31
CA SER A 228 -4.91 13.91 -9.75
C SER A 228 -6.22 14.46 -10.32
N TYR A 229 -7.34 13.88 -9.89
CA TYR A 229 -8.69 14.29 -10.29
C TYR A 229 -9.08 15.70 -9.85
N THR A 230 -8.52 16.22 -8.75
CA THR A 230 -8.87 17.54 -8.20
C THR A 230 -7.92 18.67 -8.54
N GLU A 231 -6.65 18.37 -8.80
CA GLU A 231 -5.61 19.42 -8.91
C GLU A 231 -4.92 19.50 -10.27
N LEU A 232 -4.83 18.42 -11.05
CA LEU A 232 -3.93 18.41 -12.22
C LEU A 232 -4.53 19.01 -13.51
N GLY A 233 -5.73 19.60 -13.47
CA GLY A 233 -6.31 20.40 -14.56
C GLY A 233 -6.54 19.68 -15.91
N TRP A 234 -6.17 18.40 -16.04
CA TRP A 234 -6.34 17.62 -17.27
C TRP A 234 -7.61 16.75 -17.26
N GLY A 235 -8.26 16.61 -16.10
CA GLY A 235 -9.65 16.12 -16.02
C GLY A 235 -9.85 14.62 -15.85
N GLY A 236 -8.80 13.89 -15.51
CA GLY A 236 -8.88 12.47 -15.16
C GLY A 236 -8.14 12.16 -13.87
N TYR A 237 -8.15 10.89 -13.51
CA TYR A 237 -7.61 10.37 -12.24
C TYR A 237 -6.39 9.45 -12.44
N TRP A 238 -6.02 9.14 -13.68
CA TRP A 238 -4.89 8.27 -14.02
C TRP A 238 -4.34 8.60 -15.40
N ALA A 239 -3.04 8.92 -15.49
CA ALA A 239 -2.39 9.33 -16.74
C ALA A 239 -1.29 8.36 -17.21
N TRP A 240 -1.17 7.19 -16.58
CA TRP A 240 -0.08 6.23 -16.81
C TRP A 240 1.32 6.81 -16.55
N ASP A 241 1.43 7.73 -15.58
CA ASP A 241 2.70 8.30 -15.17
C ASP A 241 3.67 7.19 -14.69
N PRO A 242 4.98 7.26 -15.02
CA PRO A 242 5.93 6.20 -14.68
C PRO A 242 6.01 5.85 -13.19
N VAL A 243 5.86 6.83 -12.30
CA VAL A 243 5.91 6.61 -10.84
C VAL A 243 4.60 5.98 -10.36
N GLU A 244 3.45 6.43 -10.88
CA GLU A 244 2.16 5.77 -10.63
C GLU A 244 2.19 4.29 -11.06
N ASN A 245 2.72 4.02 -12.26
CA ASN A 245 2.90 2.66 -12.78
C ASN A 245 3.84 1.83 -11.89
N ALA A 246 4.90 2.44 -11.37
CA ALA A 246 5.83 1.79 -10.46
C ALA A 246 5.20 1.40 -9.11
N ALA A 247 4.14 2.09 -8.67
CA ALA A 247 3.34 1.68 -7.51
C ALA A 247 2.33 0.58 -7.86
N LEU A 248 1.76 0.61 -9.06
CA LEU A 248 0.78 -0.37 -9.53
C LEU A 248 1.39 -1.76 -9.76
N MET A 249 2.59 -1.86 -10.35
CA MET A 249 3.24 -3.14 -10.65
C MET A 249 3.45 -4.05 -9.43
N PRO A 250 4.06 -3.61 -8.31
CA PRO A 250 4.19 -4.45 -7.12
C PRO A 250 2.84 -4.74 -6.47
N TRP A 251 1.84 -3.86 -6.57
CA TRP A 251 0.49 -4.15 -6.08
C TRP A 251 -0.17 -5.31 -6.86
N LEU A 252 -0.02 -5.35 -8.18
CA LEU A 252 -0.49 -6.45 -9.04
C LEU A 252 0.25 -7.76 -8.76
N LEU A 253 1.58 -7.74 -8.63
CA LEU A 253 2.36 -8.93 -8.26
C LEU A 253 2.03 -9.42 -6.84
N CYS A 254 1.81 -8.50 -5.89
CA CYS A 254 1.37 -8.84 -4.55
C CYS A 254 -0.03 -9.46 -4.56
N THR A 255 -0.92 -8.98 -5.43
CA THR A 255 -2.25 -9.59 -5.65
C THR A 255 -2.11 -11.02 -6.13
N ALA A 256 -1.25 -11.26 -7.13
CA ALA A 256 -0.97 -12.60 -7.64
C ALA A 256 -0.40 -13.51 -6.52
N PHE A 257 0.55 -13.00 -5.75
CA PHE A 257 1.15 -13.70 -4.61
C PHE A 257 0.09 -14.08 -3.57
N LEU A 258 -0.76 -13.15 -3.14
CA LEU A 258 -1.81 -13.38 -2.15
C LEU A 258 -2.83 -14.46 -2.57
N HIS A 259 -3.05 -14.61 -3.87
CA HIS A 259 -3.90 -15.66 -4.44
C HIS A 259 -3.14 -17.00 -4.52
N SER A 260 -1.92 -16.99 -5.03
CA SER A 260 -1.14 -18.21 -5.24
C SER A 260 -0.66 -18.87 -3.94
N ILE A 261 -0.45 -18.10 -2.87
CA ILE A 261 -0.18 -18.68 -1.54
C ILE A 261 -1.35 -19.49 -0.99
N MET A 262 -2.60 -19.22 -1.42
CA MET A 262 -3.75 -20.04 -1.02
C MET A 262 -3.65 -21.45 -1.60
N VAL A 263 -3.17 -21.56 -2.84
CA VAL A 263 -2.96 -22.85 -3.51
C VAL A 263 -1.80 -23.59 -2.86
N GLN A 264 -0.70 -22.91 -2.52
CA GLN A 264 0.40 -23.57 -1.79
C GLN A 264 -0.01 -24.05 -0.40
N GLU A 265 -0.76 -23.25 0.36
CA GLU A 265 -1.24 -23.64 1.69
C GLU A 265 -2.18 -24.86 1.67
N LYS A 266 -3.06 -24.96 0.66
CA LYS A 266 -4.06 -26.05 0.57
C LYS A 266 -3.58 -27.27 -0.20
N ARG A 267 -2.82 -27.08 -1.28
CA ARG A 267 -2.41 -28.15 -2.21
C ARG A 267 -0.93 -28.47 -2.14
N GLY A 268 -0.11 -27.59 -1.54
CA GLY A 268 1.34 -27.76 -1.48
C GLY A 268 2.07 -27.48 -2.80
N MET A 269 1.38 -26.91 -3.79
CA MET A 269 1.87 -26.64 -5.15
C MET A 269 2.36 -25.20 -5.34
N LEU A 270 2.92 -24.89 -6.51
CA LEU A 270 3.32 -23.53 -6.94
C LEU A 270 4.40 -22.86 -6.08
N LYS A 271 5.25 -23.64 -5.39
CA LYS A 271 6.29 -23.07 -4.52
C LYS A 271 7.30 -22.21 -5.27
N VAL A 272 7.78 -22.68 -6.44
CA VAL A 272 8.67 -21.89 -7.33
C VAL A 272 8.01 -20.58 -7.71
N TRP A 273 6.76 -20.64 -8.15
CA TRP A 273 5.98 -19.48 -8.56
C TRP A 273 5.80 -18.47 -7.42
N ASN A 274 5.46 -18.93 -6.22
CA ASN A 274 5.32 -18.07 -5.05
C ASN A 274 6.64 -17.43 -4.61
N ALA A 275 7.76 -18.16 -4.69
CA ALA A 275 9.09 -17.61 -4.45
C ALA A 275 9.43 -16.51 -5.48
N SER A 276 9.16 -16.76 -6.77
CA SER A 276 9.36 -15.75 -7.82
C SER A 276 8.46 -14.52 -7.65
N LEU A 277 7.19 -14.72 -7.29
CA LEU A 277 6.25 -13.62 -7.09
C LEU A 277 6.61 -12.74 -5.90
N VAL A 278 7.01 -13.31 -4.76
CA VAL A 278 7.39 -12.49 -3.58
C VAL A 278 8.68 -11.72 -3.82
N VAL A 279 9.66 -12.33 -4.51
CA VAL A 279 10.89 -11.65 -4.93
C VAL A 279 10.57 -10.55 -5.93
N GLY A 280 9.83 -10.85 -7.00
CA GLY A 280 9.43 -9.86 -8.00
C GLY A 280 8.62 -8.71 -7.42
N THR A 281 7.72 -9.00 -6.47
CA THR A 281 6.94 -7.97 -5.76
C THR A 281 7.85 -6.98 -5.01
N PHE A 282 8.82 -7.47 -4.24
CA PHE A 282 9.74 -6.61 -3.51
C PHE A 282 10.74 -5.91 -4.44
N SER A 283 11.24 -6.58 -5.47
CA SER A 283 12.09 -5.98 -6.51
C SER A 283 11.38 -4.84 -7.23
N MET A 284 10.10 -4.97 -7.55
CA MET A 284 9.31 -3.89 -8.15
C MET A 284 9.08 -2.71 -7.18
N ALA A 285 8.95 -2.95 -5.88
CA ALA A 285 8.89 -1.89 -4.88
C ALA A 285 10.23 -1.11 -4.77
N LEU A 286 11.37 -1.81 -4.80
CA LEU A 286 12.69 -1.17 -4.87
C LEU A 286 12.88 -0.40 -6.19
N LEU A 287 12.39 -0.96 -7.31
CA LEU A 287 12.42 -0.30 -8.61
C LEU A 287 11.60 1.00 -8.61
N GLY A 288 10.42 1.02 -7.96
CA GLY A 288 9.69 2.27 -7.74
C GLY A 288 10.45 3.28 -6.89
N THR A 289 11.15 2.80 -5.85
CA THR A 289 12.04 3.65 -5.02
C THR A 289 13.16 4.28 -5.86
N PHE A 290 13.72 3.51 -6.80
CA PHE A 290 14.73 3.97 -7.77
C PHE A 290 14.15 4.98 -8.78
N LEU A 291 12.99 4.70 -9.38
CA LEU A 291 12.41 5.56 -10.42
C LEU A 291 12.13 6.99 -9.91
N VAL A 292 11.63 7.10 -8.69
CA VAL A 292 11.33 8.40 -8.04
C VAL A 292 12.60 9.23 -7.77
N ARG A 293 13.78 8.59 -7.67
CA ARG A 293 15.04 9.18 -7.18
C ARG A 293 16.21 9.13 -8.16
N SER A 294 15.97 8.69 -9.39
CA SER A 294 17.03 8.50 -10.38
C SER A 294 16.96 9.48 -11.54
N GLY A 295 15.91 10.30 -11.62
CA GLY A 295 15.67 11.21 -12.75
C GLY A 295 15.61 10.53 -14.12
N VAL A 296 15.58 9.19 -14.17
CA VAL A 296 15.84 8.43 -15.40
C VAL A 296 14.65 8.49 -16.36
N LEU A 297 13.45 8.58 -15.79
CA LEU A 297 12.18 8.82 -16.47
C LEU A 297 11.60 10.17 -16.05
N GLN A 298 10.98 10.86 -17.00
CA GLN A 298 10.22 12.08 -16.71
C GLN A 298 8.92 11.70 -15.99
N SER A 299 8.69 12.30 -14.83
CA SER A 299 7.49 12.09 -14.02
C SER A 299 7.24 13.31 -13.16
N ILE A 300 5.95 13.63 -12.98
CA ILE A 300 5.51 14.70 -12.06
C ILE A 300 5.78 14.35 -10.59
N HIS A 301 6.06 13.07 -10.29
CA HIS A 301 6.30 12.56 -8.94
C HIS A 301 7.80 12.36 -8.64
N ALA A 302 8.70 12.60 -9.61
CA ALA A 302 10.12 12.38 -9.42
C ALA A 302 10.81 13.58 -8.76
N PHE A 303 11.75 13.34 -7.85
CA PHE A 303 12.51 14.39 -7.16
C PHE A 303 13.67 14.97 -7.99
N GLY A 304 13.85 14.52 -9.23
CA GLY A 304 14.77 15.13 -10.21
C GLY A 304 16.28 15.02 -9.94
N ASN A 305 16.73 14.46 -8.81
CA ASN A 305 18.14 14.43 -8.43
C ASN A 305 18.80 13.04 -8.61
N ASN A 306 19.98 12.97 -9.23
CA ASN A 306 20.65 11.71 -9.61
C ASN A 306 21.61 11.13 -8.54
N THR A 307 21.71 11.76 -7.37
CA THR A 307 22.75 11.42 -6.39
C THR A 307 22.63 10.00 -5.81
N VAL A 308 21.41 9.48 -5.66
CA VAL A 308 21.18 8.18 -5.00
C VAL A 308 20.82 7.02 -5.94
N GLY A 309 20.41 7.33 -7.17
CA GLY A 309 19.98 6.34 -8.17
C GLY A 309 20.93 5.14 -8.32
N PRO A 310 22.25 5.36 -8.50
CA PRO A 310 23.22 4.27 -8.67
C PRO A 310 23.29 3.32 -7.47
N TYR A 311 23.24 3.83 -6.24
CA TYR A 311 23.29 3.00 -5.03
C TYR A 311 22.05 2.10 -4.90
N ILE A 312 20.86 2.65 -5.19
CA ILE A 312 19.61 1.89 -5.15
C ILE A 312 19.61 0.84 -6.28
N LEU A 313 20.12 1.19 -7.46
CA LEU A 313 20.27 0.25 -8.56
C LEU A 313 21.21 -0.92 -8.20
N ALA A 314 22.32 -0.65 -7.52
CA ALA A 314 23.22 -1.68 -6.99
C ALA A 314 22.50 -2.60 -5.99
N LEU A 315 21.70 -2.03 -5.07
CA LEU A 315 20.87 -2.83 -4.14
C LEU A 315 19.87 -3.71 -4.90
N ILE A 316 19.18 -3.17 -5.91
CA ILE A 316 18.26 -3.94 -6.77
C ILE A 316 19.02 -5.10 -7.43
N GLY A 317 20.21 -4.86 -7.96
CA GLY A 317 21.07 -5.89 -8.55
C GLY A 317 21.39 -7.01 -7.57
N VAL A 318 21.84 -6.67 -6.36
CA VAL A 318 22.12 -7.65 -5.29
C VAL A 318 20.87 -8.45 -4.93
N VAL A 319 19.73 -7.78 -4.75
CA VAL A 319 18.45 -8.42 -4.39
C VAL A 319 17.98 -9.35 -5.51
N VAL A 320 17.94 -8.90 -6.75
CA VAL A 320 17.44 -9.68 -7.90
C VAL A 320 18.37 -10.87 -8.18
N ILE A 321 19.68 -10.63 -8.32
CA ILE A 321 20.65 -11.67 -8.65
C ILE A 321 20.75 -12.68 -7.50
N GLY A 322 20.91 -12.21 -6.26
CA GLY A 322 21.03 -13.07 -5.09
C GLY A 322 19.78 -13.92 -4.85
N SER A 323 18.59 -13.33 -4.94
CA SER A 323 17.34 -14.07 -4.76
C SER A 323 17.09 -15.07 -5.88
N THR A 324 17.41 -14.70 -7.13
CA THR A 324 17.27 -15.59 -8.29
C THR A 324 18.23 -16.78 -8.17
N ALA A 325 19.49 -16.55 -7.80
CA ALA A 325 20.46 -17.61 -7.54
C ALA A 325 19.99 -18.55 -6.43
N LEU A 326 19.40 -18.02 -5.36
CA LEU A 326 18.80 -18.84 -4.30
C LEU A 326 17.63 -19.68 -4.81
N ILE A 327 16.73 -19.12 -5.62
CA ILE A 327 15.60 -19.87 -6.19
C ILE A 327 16.12 -21.00 -7.11
N ILE A 328 17.05 -20.68 -8.02
CA ILE A 328 17.61 -21.67 -8.96
C ILE A 328 18.31 -22.79 -8.20
N SER A 329 19.14 -22.46 -7.20
CA SER A 329 19.86 -23.46 -6.39
C SER A 329 18.97 -24.29 -5.45
N ARG A 330 17.67 -24.00 -5.37
CA ARG A 330 16.68 -24.74 -4.57
C ARG A 330 15.52 -25.27 -5.43
N LEU A 331 15.68 -25.28 -6.75
CA LEU A 331 14.61 -25.61 -7.67
C LEU A 331 14.06 -27.03 -7.43
N ASP A 332 14.93 -28.00 -7.12
CA ASP A 332 14.53 -29.39 -6.87
C ASP A 332 13.68 -29.54 -5.61
N GLU A 333 13.95 -28.77 -4.57
CA GLU A 333 13.15 -28.75 -3.32
C GLU A 333 11.82 -28.00 -3.48
N LEU A 334 11.80 -26.98 -4.36
CA LEU A 334 10.62 -26.18 -4.65
C LEU A 334 9.66 -26.89 -5.63
N ARG A 335 10.18 -27.76 -6.51
CA ARG A 335 9.36 -28.54 -7.44
C ARG A 335 8.44 -29.48 -6.67
N THR A 336 7.16 -29.46 -7.03
CA THR A 336 6.13 -30.28 -6.39
C THR A 336 5.66 -31.35 -7.37
N PRO A 337 5.52 -32.63 -6.97
CA PRO A 337 5.01 -33.67 -7.86
C PRO A 337 3.52 -33.52 -8.18
N LYS A 338 2.76 -32.85 -7.32
CA LYS A 338 1.32 -32.60 -7.49
C LYS A 338 1.06 -31.68 -8.69
N ARG A 339 0.08 -32.06 -9.52
CA ARG A 339 -0.35 -31.33 -10.72
C ARG A 339 -1.80 -30.85 -10.57
N ILE A 340 -2.25 -30.00 -11.47
CA ILE A 340 -3.66 -29.56 -11.51
C ILE A 340 -4.49 -30.74 -12.04
N ASP A 341 -5.42 -31.22 -11.22
CA ASP A 341 -6.22 -32.41 -11.51
C ASP A 341 -7.29 -32.16 -12.58
N SER A 342 -7.86 -30.95 -12.63
CA SER A 342 -8.90 -30.56 -13.58
C SER A 342 -8.78 -29.09 -13.99
N LEU A 343 -9.05 -28.79 -15.26
CA LEU A 343 -9.16 -27.43 -15.76
C LEU A 343 -10.42 -26.71 -15.26
N ILE A 344 -11.46 -27.46 -14.86
CA ILE A 344 -12.67 -26.93 -14.22
C ILE A 344 -12.50 -27.09 -12.70
N SER A 345 -11.59 -26.29 -12.16
CA SER A 345 -11.26 -26.27 -10.74
C SER A 345 -10.91 -24.86 -10.29
N ARG A 346 -11.00 -24.61 -8.98
CA ARG A 346 -10.57 -23.34 -8.40
C ARG A 346 -9.06 -23.14 -8.58
N GLU A 347 -8.26 -24.20 -8.54
CA GLU A 347 -6.80 -24.17 -8.78
C GLU A 347 -6.46 -23.65 -10.18
N ALA A 348 -7.14 -24.14 -11.21
CA ALA A 348 -6.92 -23.71 -12.58
C ALA A 348 -7.26 -22.21 -12.77
N VAL A 349 -8.38 -21.76 -12.17
CA VAL A 349 -8.76 -20.34 -12.21
C VAL A 349 -7.74 -19.46 -11.48
N PHE A 350 -7.20 -19.91 -10.34
CA PHE A 350 -6.13 -19.18 -9.65
C PHE A 350 -4.88 -19.03 -10.53
N LEU A 351 -4.50 -20.06 -11.28
CA LEU A 351 -3.38 -19.99 -12.21
C LEU A 351 -3.63 -18.99 -13.33
N VAL A 352 -4.80 -19.05 -13.99
CA VAL A 352 -5.17 -18.08 -15.05
C VAL A 352 -5.17 -16.66 -14.51
N ASN A 353 -5.74 -16.42 -13.33
CA ASN A 353 -5.74 -15.11 -12.68
C ASN A 353 -4.32 -14.60 -12.42
N ASN A 354 -3.42 -15.47 -11.97
CA ASN A 354 -2.01 -15.14 -11.77
C ASN A 354 -1.32 -14.75 -13.08
N LEU A 355 -1.55 -15.50 -14.15
CA LEU A 355 -0.98 -15.21 -15.47
C LEU A 355 -1.50 -13.87 -16.02
N LEU A 356 -2.79 -13.55 -15.84
CA LEU A 356 -3.35 -12.26 -16.23
C LEU A 356 -2.73 -11.10 -15.44
N LEU A 357 -2.56 -11.25 -14.12
CA LEU A 357 -1.93 -10.24 -13.27
C LEU A 357 -0.46 -10.01 -13.64
N VAL A 358 0.30 -11.08 -13.86
CA VAL A 358 1.70 -10.97 -14.34
C VAL A 358 1.74 -10.37 -15.75
N GLY A 359 0.82 -10.77 -16.63
CA GLY A 359 0.68 -10.19 -17.97
C GLY A 359 0.44 -8.68 -17.94
N LEU A 360 -0.44 -8.19 -17.06
CA LEU A 360 -0.65 -6.77 -16.83
C LEU A 360 0.64 -6.07 -16.39
N VAL A 361 1.39 -6.66 -15.46
CA VAL A 361 2.68 -6.12 -15.01
C VAL A 361 3.67 -6.05 -16.17
N LEU A 362 3.74 -7.06 -17.03
CA LEU A 362 4.63 -7.05 -18.20
C LEU A 362 4.26 -5.96 -19.20
N VAL A 363 2.97 -5.77 -19.50
CA VAL A 363 2.49 -4.69 -20.38
C VAL A 363 2.83 -3.31 -19.80
N ILE A 364 2.56 -3.11 -18.51
CA ILE A 364 2.82 -1.84 -17.82
C ILE A 364 4.33 -1.57 -17.75
N ALA A 365 5.13 -2.57 -17.41
CA ALA A 365 6.58 -2.46 -17.38
C ALA A 365 7.12 -2.13 -18.76
N TRP A 366 6.66 -2.81 -19.80
CA TRP A 366 7.07 -2.53 -21.18
C TRP A 366 6.82 -1.07 -21.55
N GLY A 367 5.59 -0.57 -21.33
CA GLY A 367 5.27 0.82 -21.66
C GLY A 367 6.03 1.83 -20.81
N THR A 368 6.23 1.54 -19.53
CA THR A 368 6.94 2.43 -18.58
C THR A 368 8.43 2.54 -18.91
N PHE A 369 9.09 1.43 -19.27
CA PHE A 369 10.52 1.39 -19.59
C PHE A 369 10.82 1.62 -21.07
N PHE A 370 9.79 1.76 -21.91
CA PHE A 370 9.97 2.00 -23.35
C PHE A 370 10.87 3.20 -23.69
N PRO A 371 10.84 4.34 -22.96
CA PRO A 371 11.78 5.44 -23.23
C PRO A 371 13.25 5.02 -23.14
N LEU A 372 13.62 4.18 -22.17
CA LEU A 372 14.99 3.69 -21.98
C LEU A 372 15.37 2.67 -23.06
N ILE A 373 14.42 1.83 -23.45
CA ILE A 373 14.60 0.87 -24.54
C ILE A 373 14.80 1.61 -25.86
N SER A 374 13.94 2.59 -26.16
CA SER A 374 14.03 3.43 -27.36
C SER A 374 15.36 4.17 -27.41
N GLU A 375 15.79 4.76 -26.30
CA GLU A 375 17.08 5.45 -26.22
C GLU A 375 18.25 4.50 -26.51
N LEU A 376 18.23 3.27 -25.95
CA LEU A 376 19.27 2.27 -26.17
C LEU A 376 19.43 1.88 -27.65
N PHE A 377 18.33 1.79 -28.41
CA PHE A 377 18.36 1.34 -29.81
C PHE A 377 18.40 2.48 -30.83
N THR A 378 17.85 3.65 -30.51
CA THR A 378 17.67 4.77 -31.47
C THR A 378 18.45 6.02 -31.10
N GLY A 379 19.01 6.09 -29.88
CA GLY A 379 19.60 7.31 -29.32
C GLY A 379 18.59 8.35 -28.84
N ASN A 380 17.28 8.13 -29.05
CA ASN A 380 16.22 9.07 -28.70
C ASN A 380 15.21 8.45 -27.71
N LYS A 381 14.87 9.20 -26.64
CA LYS A 381 13.81 8.83 -25.70
C LYS A 381 12.44 9.05 -26.33
N SER A 382 11.67 7.97 -26.46
CA SER A 382 10.27 8.03 -26.90
C SER A 382 9.36 7.43 -25.82
N SER A 383 8.35 8.18 -25.39
CA SER A 383 7.37 7.72 -24.39
C SER A 383 6.08 7.25 -25.06
N LEU A 384 5.43 6.25 -24.45
CA LEU A 384 4.12 5.77 -24.89
C LEU A 384 3.02 6.53 -24.15
N ALA A 385 2.01 6.99 -24.87
CA ALA A 385 0.86 7.70 -24.30
C ALA A 385 -0.25 6.73 -23.83
N ALA A 386 -1.20 7.26 -23.06
CA ALA A 386 -2.32 6.51 -22.48
C ALA A 386 -3.06 5.57 -23.47
N PRO A 387 -3.34 5.95 -24.74
CA PRO A 387 -4.03 5.04 -25.67
C PRO A 387 -3.30 3.71 -25.91
N TRP A 388 -1.96 3.69 -25.82
CA TRP A 388 -1.19 2.45 -25.93
C TRP A 388 -1.45 1.54 -24.73
N PHE A 389 -1.35 2.07 -23.51
CA PHE A 389 -1.61 1.32 -22.30
C PHE A 389 -3.05 0.80 -22.27
N ASP A 390 -4.02 1.65 -22.58
CA ASP A 390 -5.44 1.30 -22.55
C ASP A 390 -5.75 0.16 -23.53
N ARG A 391 -5.14 0.18 -24.73
CA ARG A 391 -5.31 -0.87 -25.74
C ARG A 391 -4.93 -2.26 -25.24
N TYR A 392 -3.86 -2.39 -24.46
CA TYR A 392 -3.33 -3.68 -24.02
C TYR A 392 -3.77 -4.08 -22.61
N THR A 393 -4.03 -3.12 -21.73
CA THR A 393 -4.47 -3.39 -20.35
C THR A 393 -5.97 -3.67 -20.27
N THR A 394 -6.80 -3.00 -21.09
CA THR A 394 -8.26 -3.15 -21.04
C THR A 394 -8.73 -4.59 -21.27
N PRO A 395 -8.27 -5.33 -22.30
CA PRO A 395 -8.70 -6.72 -22.50
C PRO A 395 -8.31 -7.63 -21.34
N LEU A 396 -7.10 -7.45 -20.79
CA LEU A 396 -6.62 -8.22 -19.65
C LEU A 396 -7.43 -7.91 -18.38
N ALA A 397 -7.77 -6.64 -18.14
CA ALA A 397 -8.60 -6.23 -17.01
C ALA A 397 -10.03 -6.82 -17.09
N ILE A 398 -10.63 -6.83 -18.28
CA ILE A 398 -11.96 -7.43 -18.51
C ILE A 398 -11.94 -8.94 -18.23
N LEU A 399 -10.92 -9.65 -18.70
CA LEU A 399 -10.73 -11.07 -18.39
C LEU A 399 -10.50 -11.29 -16.89
N LEU A 400 -9.75 -10.41 -16.23
CA LEU A 400 -9.52 -10.48 -14.78
C LEU A 400 -10.83 -10.39 -13.99
N VAL A 401 -11.75 -9.49 -14.38
CA VAL A 401 -13.07 -9.37 -13.75
C VAL A 401 -13.91 -10.63 -13.96
N LEU A 402 -13.90 -11.21 -15.16
CA LEU A 402 -14.58 -12.48 -15.44
C LEU A 402 -14.10 -13.59 -14.50
N PHE A 403 -12.78 -13.80 -14.41
CA PHE A 403 -12.22 -14.86 -13.56
C PHE A 403 -12.36 -14.57 -12.06
N THR A 404 -12.45 -13.30 -11.66
CA THR A 404 -12.83 -12.87 -10.31
C THR A 404 -14.23 -13.37 -9.92
N GLY A 405 -15.15 -13.47 -10.89
CA GLY A 405 -16.47 -14.08 -10.69
C GLY A 405 -16.47 -15.62 -10.75
N ILE A 406 -15.69 -16.22 -11.65
CA ILE A 406 -15.67 -17.69 -11.85
C ILE A 406 -15.06 -18.41 -10.64
N GLY A 407 -13.91 -17.93 -10.14
CA GLY A 407 -13.14 -18.62 -9.09
C GLY A 407 -13.92 -18.90 -7.79
N PRO A 408 -14.64 -17.91 -7.21
CA PRO A 408 -15.46 -18.11 -6.02
C PRO A 408 -16.56 -19.19 -6.15
N LEU A 409 -17.13 -19.33 -7.35
CA LEU A 409 -18.24 -20.24 -7.63
C LEU A 409 -17.78 -21.71 -7.79
N LEU A 410 -16.54 -21.95 -8.22
CA LEU A 410 -15.99 -23.29 -8.38
C LEU A 410 -15.42 -23.86 -7.06
N GLY A 411 -15.56 -25.16 -6.84
CA GLY A 411 -14.91 -25.92 -5.76
C GLY A 411 -13.43 -26.25 -6.05
N TRP A 412 -12.73 -26.78 -5.03
CA TRP A 412 -11.35 -27.28 -5.15
C TRP A 412 -11.30 -28.67 -5.81
N ARG A 413 -10.14 -29.05 -6.37
CA ARG A 413 -9.86 -30.31 -7.09
C ARG A 413 -10.65 -30.51 -8.38
N ARG A 414 -11.94 -30.81 -8.26
CA ARG A 414 -12.83 -31.16 -9.37
C ARG A 414 -14.25 -30.66 -9.11
N VAL A 415 -14.90 -30.20 -10.17
CA VAL A 415 -16.32 -29.84 -10.15
C VAL A 415 -16.99 -30.51 -11.34
N SER A 416 -18.04 -31.28 -11.09
CA SER A 416 -18.85 -31.86 -12.16
C SER A 416 -19.56 -30.76 -12.97
N TRP A 417 -19.74 -30.99 -14.27
CA TRP A 417 -20.40 -30.03 -15.16
C TRP A 417 -21.82 -29.65 -14.70
N LYS A 418 -22.57 -30.62 -14.14
CA LYS A 418 -23.91 -30.40 -13.58
C LYS A 418 -23.89 -29.40 -12.42
N THR A 419 -22.91 -29.52 -11.53
CA THR A 419 -22.71 -28.61 -10.40
C THR A 419 -22.25 -27.23 -10.86
N ALA A 420 -21.32 -27.17 -11.82
CA ALA A 420 -20.89 -25.93 -12.45
C ALA A 420 -22.06 -25.18 -13.10
N ARG A 421 -22.87 -25.85 -13.93
CA ARG A 421 -24.07 -25.27 -14.57
C ARG A 421 -25.06 -24.73 -13.54
N ARG A 422 -25.28 -25.44 -12.43
CA ARG A 422 -26.14 -24.99 -11.33
C ARG A 422 -25.59 -23.72 -10.67
N ALA A 423 -24.29 -23.65 -10.45
CA ALA A 423 -23.63 -22.50 -9.82
C ALA A 423 -23.66 -21.26 -10.72
N PHE A 424 -23.48 -21.41 -12.03
CA PHE A 424 -23.40 -20.29 -12.98
C PHE A 424 -24.74 -19.78 -13.49
N ARG A 425 -25.84 -20.55 -13.37
CA ARG A 425 -27.13 -20.18 -14.01
C ARG A 425 -27.67 -18.79 -13.62
N ILE A 426 -27.61 -18.42 -12.33
CA ILE A 426 -28.16 -17.13 -11.85
C ILE A 426 -27.23 -15.99 -12.26
N PRO A 427 -25.90 -16.06 -12.02
CA PRO A 427 -24.98 -15.02 -12.48
C PRO A 427 -24.99 -14.81 -14.00
N VAL A 428 -25.07 -15.88 -14.79
CA VAL A 428 -25.15 -15.79 -16.26
C VAL A 428 -26.47 -15.18 -16.69
N ALA A 429 -27.60 -15.58 -16.09
CA ALA A 429 -28.89 -14.97 -16.41
C ALA A 429 -28.91 -13.46 -16.10
N ALA A 430 -28.39 -13.06 -14.93
CA ALA A 430 -28.28 -11.65 -14.55
C ALA A 430 -27.36 -10.88 -15.50
N MET A 431 -26.21 -11.46 -15.86
CA MET A 431 -25.30 -10.90 -16.86
C MET A 431 -26.01 -10.66 -18.19
N VAL A 432 -26.72 -11.66 -18.73
CA VAL A 432 -27.44 -11.54 -20.01
C VAL A 432 -28.52 -10.45 -19.93
N VAL A 433 -29.33 -10.44 -18.87
CA VAL A 433 -30.40 -9.46 -18.68
C VAL A 433 -29.84 -8.04 -18.60
N VAL A 434 -28.80 -7.81 -17.80
CA VAL A 434 -28.17 -6.49 -17.66
C VAL A 434 -27.51 -6.06 -18.96
N THR A 435 -26.79 -6.96 -19.64
CA THR A 435 -26.16 -6.66 -20.93
C THR A 435 -27.20 -6.27 -21.99
N LEU A 436 -28.30 -7.03 -22.09
CA LEU A 436 -29.38 -6.69 -23.03
C LEU A 436 -30.05 -5.37 -22.67
N ALA A 437 -30.32 -5.12 -21.39
CA ALA A 437 -30.90 -3.86 -20.95
C ALA A 437 -29.97 -2.67 -21.28
N LEU A 438 -28.68 -2.77 -20.98
CA LEU A 438 -27.72 -1.73 -21.30
C LEU A 438 -27.53 -1.54 -22.81
N ALA A 439 -27.48 -2.62 -23.59
CA ALA A 439 -27.32 -2.54 -25.03
C ALA A 439 -28.54 -1.94 -25.75
N LEU A 440 -29.76 -2.18 -25.25
CA LEU A 440 -31.00 -1.72 -25.88
C LEU A 440 -31.47 -0.34 -25.41
N PHE A 441 -31.19 0.03 -24.15
CA PHE A 441 -31.71 1.25 -23.54
C PHE A 441 -30.66 2.33 -23.26
N THR A 442 -29.38 2.08 -23.59
CA THR A 442 -28.30 3.06 -23.39
C THR A 442 -27.29 3.02 -24.55
N ASP A 443 -26.41 4.03 -24.60
CA ASP A 443 -25.34 4.09 -25.61
C ASP A 443 -24.26 3.02 -25.42
N ALA A 444 -24.32 2.21 -24.34
CA ALA A 444 -23.36 1.15 -24.07
C ALA A 444 -23.30 0.08 -25.17
N GLY A 445 -24.38 -0.10 -25.95
CA GLY A 445 -24.40 -0.99 -27.11
C GLY A 445 -23.34 -0.65 -28.16
N SER A 446 -22.95 0.61 -28.26
CA SER A 446 -21.90 1.09 -29.18
C SER A 446 -20.47 0.96 -28.63
N ARG A 447 -20.31 0.59 -27.35
CA ARG A 447 -19.03 0.56 -26.64
C ARG A 447 -18.73 -0.87 -26.14
N PRO A 448 -18.20 -1.76 -27.00
CA PRO A 448 -18.12 -3.20 -26.71
C PRO A 448 -17.27 -3.54 -25.48
N TRP A 449 -16.16 -2.82 -25.26
CA TRP A 449 -15.30 -3.02 -24.09
C TRP A 449 -15.99 -2.65 -22.78
N ALA A 450 -16.70 -1.52 -22.74
CA ALA A 450 -17.46 -1.09 -21.57
C ALA A 450 -18.60 -2.07 -21.27
N LEU A 451 -19.35 -2.47 -22.31
CA LEU A 451 -20.44 -3.42 -22.20
C LEU A 451 -19.95 -4.79 -21.68
N ALA A 452 -18.82 -5.30 -22.19
CA ALA A 452 -18.20 -6.53 -21.72
C ALA A 452 -17.78 -6.43 -20.24
N LEU A 453 -17.21 -5.30 -19.82
CA LEU A 453 -16.86 -5.10 -18.42
C LEU A 453 -18.11 -5.06 -17.53
N PHE A 454 -19.16 -4.33 -17.91
CA PHE A 454 -20.41 -4.29 -17.14
C PHE A 454 -21.07 -5.67 -17.03
N ALA A 455 -21.03 -6.45 -18.11
CA ALA A 455 -21.51 -7.83 -18.14
C ALA A 455 -20.74 -8.69 -17.11
N PHE A 456 -19.41 -8.72 -17.19
CA PHE A 456 -18.59 -9.57 -16.34
C PHE A 456 -18.54 -9.09 -14.89
N ALA A 457 -18.63 -7.78 -14.65
CA ALA A 457 -18.77 -7.23 -13.31
C ALA A 457 -20.12 -7.62 -12.69
N THR A 458 -21.22 -7.58 -13.47
CA THR A 458 -22.54 -8.08 -13.03
C THR A 458 -22.46 -9.56 -12.67
N PHE A 459 -21.86 -10.37 -13.53
CA PHE A 459 -21.63 -11.79 -13.27
C PHE A 459 -20.85 -12.01 -11.97
N ALA A 460 -19.76 -11.27 -11.75
CA ALA A 460 -18.94 -11.39 -10.55
C ALA A 460 -19.69 -10.95 -9.28
N ILE A 461 -20.38 -9.80 -9.31
CA ILE A 461 -21.11 -9.27 -8.16
C ILE A 461 -22.27 -10.20 -7.78
N VAL A 462 -23.06 -10.64 -8.77
CA VAL A 462 -24.19 -11.57 -8.52
C VAL A 462 -23.68 -12.94 -8.08
N GLY A 463 -22.60 -13.44 -8.67
CA GLY A 463 -21.93 -14.68 -8.25
C GLY A 463 -21.48 -14.63 -6.79
N ILE A 464 -20.82 -13.54 -6.39
CA ILE A 464 -20.40 -13.34 -5.00
C ILE A 464 -21.61 -13.14 -4.08
N GLY A 465 -22.64 -12.41 -4.52
CA GLY A 465 -23.89 -12.26 -3.75
C GLY A 465 -24.56 -13.63 -3.47
N GLN A 466 -24.61 -14.49 -4.49
CA GLN A 466 -25.06 -15.87 -4.36
C GLN A 466 -24.24 -16.66 -3.35
N GLU A 467 -22.92 -16.46 -3.29
CA GLU A 467 -22.02 -17.09 -2.31
C GLU A 467 -22.36 -16.70 -0.87
N PHE A 468 -22.62 -15.41 -0.61
CA PHE A 468 -23.06 -14.96 0.71
C PHE A 468 -24.42 -15.55 1.08
N TRP A 469 -25.37 -15.57 0.15
CA TRP A 469 -26.70 -16.12 0.36
C TRP A 469 -26.65 -17.61 0.68
N ASN A 470 -25.98 -18.40 -0.17
CA ASN A 470 -25.87 -19.85 -0.03
C ASN A 470 -25.12 -20.23 1.25
N GLY A 471 -24.03 -19.53 1.59
CA GLY A 471 -23.30 -19.74 2.84
C GLY A 471 -24.14 -19.45 4.08
N ALA A 472 -24.92 -18.37 4.08
CA ALA A 472 -25.80 -18.01 5.19
C ALA A 472 -26.98 -18.99 5.31
N ALA A 473 -27.58 -19.37 4.19
CA ALA A 473 -28.66 -20.35 4.14
C ALA A 473 -28.21 -21.74 4.61
N GLY A 474 -27.04 -22.20 4.18
CA GLY A 474 -26.43 -23.46 4.63
C GLY A 474 -26.16 -23.45 6.13
N ARG A 475 -25.61 -22.34 6.65
CA ARG A 475 -25.42 -22.18 8.10
C ARG A 475 -26.75 -22.20 8.86
N LYS A 476 -27.77 -21.47 8.39
CA LYS A 476 -29.11 -21.49 9.00
C LYS A 476 -29.67 -22.90 9.10
N ARG A 477 -29.48 -23.74 8.06
CA ARG A 477 -29.91 -25.15 8.08
C ARG A 477 -29.15 -25.98 9.12
N LEU A 478 -27.85 -25.73 9.29
CA LEU A 478 -27.00 -26.47 10.23
C LEU A 478 -27.19 -26.04 11.69
N THR A 479 -27.46 -24.75 11.96
CA THR A 479 -27.48 -24.20 13.32
C THR A 479 -28.85 -23.77 13.82
N GLY A 480 -29.85 -23.67 12.93
CA GLY A 480 -31.17 -23.12 13.25
C GLY A 480 -31.18 -21.58 13.47
N GLU A 481 -30.04 -20.89 13.32
CA GLU A 481 -29.94 -19.45 13.58
C GLU A 481 -30.73 -18.60 12.55
N PRO A 482 -31.28 -17.42 12.94
CA PRO A 482 -31.84 -16.45 12.01
C PRO A 482 -30.86 -16.00 10.92
N MET A 483 -31.37 -15.65 9.72
CA MET A 483 -30.54 -15.35 8.54
C MET A 483 -29.49 -14.26 8.80
N GLY A 484 -29.84 -13.17 9.48
CA GLY A 484 -28.89 -12.11 9.79
C GLY A 484 -27.74 -12.57 10.71
N LYS A 485 -28.04 -13.39 11.72
CA LYS A 485 -27.03 -14.00 12.59
C LYS A 485 -26.17 -15.01 11.82
N ALA A 486 -26.77 -15.78 10.92
CA ALA A 486 -26.05 -16.72 10.06
C ALA A 486 -25.07 -15.98 9.12
N LEU A 487 -25.51 -14.88 8.50
CA LEU A 487 -24.68 -14.03 7.64
C LEU A 487 -23.50 -13.41 8.41
N LEU A 488 -23.73 -12.86 9.59
CA LEU A 488 -22.65 -12.35 10.43
C LEU A 488 -21.72 -13.48 10.90
N GLY A 489 -22.29 -14.66 11.17
CA GLY A 489 -21.56 -15.86 11.59
C GLY A 489 -20.57 -16.35 10.54
N ILE A 490 -20.96 -16.42 9.26
CA ILE A 490 -20.06 -16.87 8.19
C ILE A 490 -18.89 -15.88 7.98
N VAL A 491 -19.16 -14.57 8.05
CA VAL A 491 -18.13 -13.52 7.90
C VAL A 491 -17.16 -13.53 9.08
N THR A 492 -17.65 -13.56 10.32
CA THR A 492 -16.80 -13.48 11.52
C THR A 492 -15.96 -14.73 11.77
N ARG A 493 -16.46 -15.91 11.35
CA ARG A 493 -15.76 -17.19 11.49
C ARG A 493 -14.75 -17.43 10.36
N ASN A 494 -15.05 -16.99 9.14
CA ASN A 494 -14.15 -17.11 7.97
C ASN A 494 -13.84 -15.74 7.34
N ARG A 495 -13.30 -14.83 8.17
CA ARG A 495 -12.92 -13.46 7.78
C ARG A 495 -12.02 -13.39 6.54
N ARG A 496 -11.12 -14.36 6.38
CA ARG A 496 -10.24 -14.46 5.20
C ARG A 496 -11.04 -14.63 3.91
N ARG A 497 -12.00 -15.56 3.88
CA ARG A 497 -12.80 -15.88 2.68
C ARG A 497 -13.73 -14.72 2.34
N TYR A 498 -14.57 -14.32 3.29
CA TYR A 498 -15.59 -13.31 3.03
C TYR A 498 -15.02 -11.88 2.95
N GLY A 499 -13.91 -11.58 3.64
CA GLY A 499 -13.18 -10.33 3.42
C GLY A 499 -12.63 -10.23 2.00
N GLY A 500 -12.07 -11.33 1.46
CA GLY A 500 -11.65 -11.41 0.05
C GLY A 500 -12.81 -11.24 -0.94
N TYR A 501 -13.98 -11.82 -0.65
CA TYR A 501 -15.17 -11.60 -1.48
C TYR A 501 -15.65 -10.14 -1.47
N ILE A 502 -15.59 -9.45 -0.33
CA ILE A 502 -15.89 -8.01 -0.27
C ILE A 502 -14.88 -7.21 -1.08
N VAL A 503 -13.58 -7.58 -1.02
CA VAL A 503 -12.55 -6.97 -1.88
C VAL A 503 -12.91 -7.11 -3.37
N HIS A 504 -13.28 -8.31 -3.80
CA HIS A 504 -13.64 -8.56 -5.19
C HIS A 504 -14.86 -7.75 -5.65
N VAL A 505 -15.89 -7.61 -4.81
CA VAL A 505 -17.03 -6.72 -5.09
C VAL A 505 -16.57 -5.27 -5.20
N GLY A 506 -15.73 -4.80 -4.28
CA GLY A 506 -15.17 -3.45 -4.31
C GLY A 506 -14.39 -3.17 -5.60
N VAL A 507 -13.53 -4.10 -6.02
CA VAL A 507 -12.78 -3.99 -7.29
C VAL A 507 -13.71 -4.01 -8.50
N ALA A 508 -14.75 -4.86 -8.51
CA ALA A 508 -15.72 -4.88 -9.60
C ALA A 508 -16.50 -3.56 -9.72
N VAL A 509 -16.95 -2.99 -8.60
CA VAL A 509 -17.62 -1.68 -8.55
C VAL A 509 -16.67 -0.56 -8.97
N LEU A 510 -15.42 -0.62 -8.52
CA LEU A 510 -14.39 0.35 -8.91
C LEU A 510 -14.19 0.35 -10.43
N LEU A 511 -14.06 -0.83 -11.03
CA LEU A 511 -13.86 -0.97 -12.47
C LEU A 511 -15.09 -0.58 -13.29
N ILE A 512 -16.32 -0.78 -12.77
CA ILE A 512 -17.54 -0.22 -13.38
C ILE A 512 -17.44 1.31 -13.46
N GLY A 513 -17.01 1.97 -12.37
CA GLY A 513 -16.77 3.41 -12.34
C GLY A 513 -15.77 3.83 -13.44
N ILE A 514 -14.63 3.14 -13.52
CA ILE A 514 -13.59 3.41 -14.52
C ILE A 514 -14.08 3.22 -15.96
N ALA A 515 -14.80 2.13 -16.27
CA ALA A 515 -15.31 1.93 -17.62
C ALA A 515 -16.36 2.96 -18.01
N ALA A 516 -17.23 3.32 -17.07
CA ALA A 516 -18.21 4.36 -17.33
C ALA A 516 -17.53 5.71 -17.60
N SER A 517 -16.66 6.15 -16.69
CA SER A 517 -16.00 7.44 -16.81
C SER A 517 -15.03 7.53 -18.00
N SER A 518 -14.41 6.43 -18.42
CA SER A 518 -13.52 6.43 -19.60
C SER A 518 -14.28 6.33 -20.93
N SER A 519 -15.41 5.61 -20.95
CA SER A 519 -16.11 5.30 -22.21
C SER A 519 -17.19 6.30 -22.57
N PHE A 520 -17.78 6.99 -21.59
CA PHE A 520 -18.92 7.89 -21.80
C PHE A 520 -18.63 9.32 -21.31
N GLN A 521 -17.37 9.69 -21.11
CA GLN A 521 -16.97 11.06 -20.78
C GLN A 521 -17.18 11.99 -21.98
N THR A 522 -17.69 13.19 -21.69
CA THR A 522 -17.64 14.33 -22.60
C THR A 522 -16.56 15.29 -22.12
N ASN A 523 -15.69 15.74 -23.03
CA ASN A 523 -14.58 16.64 -22.75
C ASN A 523 -14.47 17.69 -23.86
N GLN A 524 -14.75 18.96 -23.53
CA GLN A 524 -14.74 20.06 -24.49
C GLN A 524 -14.01 21.28 -23.91
N ASN A 525 -13.20 21.93 -24.75
CA ASN A 525 -12.63 23.24 -24.45
C ASN A 525 -13.50 24.31 -25.09
N VAL A 526 -13.91 25.32 -24.31
CA VAL A 526 -14.75 26.42 -24.77
C VAL A 526 -14.11 27.74 -24.37
N GLU A 527 -14.01 28.69 -25.30
CA GLU A 527 -13.54 30.03 -25.00
C GLU A 527 -14.74 30.96 -24.82
N LEU A 528 -14.80 31.66 -23.69
CA LEU A 528 -15.94 32.53 -23.33
C LEU A 528 -15.45 33.87 -22.77
N LYS A 529 -16.22 34.93 -22.99
CA LYS A 529 -16.11 36.20 -22.27
C LYS A 529 -17.06 36.24 -21.07
N PRO A 530 -16.82 37.10 -20.05
CA PRO A 530 -17.76 37.28 -18.96
C PRO A 530 -19.16 37.65 -19.51
N GLY A 531 -20.18 36.93 -19.06
CA GLY A 531 -21.57 37.02 -19.51
C GLY A 531 -21.94 36.08 -20.66
N GLU A 532 -20.98 35.47 -21.36
CA GLU A 532 -21.26 34.54 -22.46
C GLU A 532 -21.57 33.13 -21.96
N SER A 533 -22.33 32.39 -22.76
CA SER A 533 -22.72 31.02 -22.49
C SER A 533 -22.58 30.13 -23.72
N THR A 534 -22.32 28.85 -23.51
CA THR A 534 -22.30 27.81 -24.55
C THR A 534 -22.96 26.53 -24.05
N VAL A 535 -23.27 25.59 -24.94
CA VAL A 535 -23.88 24.31 -24.58
C VAL A 535 -22.84 23.18 -24.68
N VAL A 536 -22.64 22.47 -23.58
CA VAL A 536 -21.76 21.29 -23.50
C VAL A 536 -22.56 20.11 -22.97
N ASP A 537 -22.66 19.03 -23.76
CA ASP A 537 -23.41 17.81 -23.40
C ASP A 537 -24.86 18.11 -22.95
N GLY A 538 -25.54 19.02 -23.65
CA GLY A 538 -26.90 19.46 -23.33
C GLY A 538 -27.04 20.35 -22.09
N ARG A 539 -25.93 20.87 -21.52
CA ARG A 539 -25.92 21.80 -20.39
C ARG A 539 -25.43 23.17 -20.81
N THR A 540 -26.11 24.21 -20.34
CA THR A 540 -25.67 25.59 -20.59
C THR A 540 -24.59 25.97 -19.59
N VAL A 541 -23.38 26.22 -20.08
CA VAL A 541 -22.23 26.67 -19.30
C VAL A 541 -22.09 28.17 -19.51
N THR A 542 -22.17 28.96 -18.43
CA THR A 542 -22.10 30.42 -18.47
C THR A 542 -20.90 30.90 -17.69
N TYR A 543 -20.04 31.70 -18.33
CA TYR A 543 -18.95 32.37 -17.62
C TYR A 543 -19.51 33.63 -16.95
N VAL A 544 -19.77 33.57 -15.64
CA VAL A 544 -20.46 34.65 -14.92
C VAL A 544 -19.56 35.86 -14.75
N ARG A 545 -18.37 35.68 -14.17
CA ARG A 545 -17.40 36.75 -13.91
C ARG A 545 -16.01 36.23 -13.55
N PRO A 546 -14.94 37.01 -13.80
CA PRO A 546 -13.61 36.70 -13.30
C PRO A 546 -13.52 36.81 -11.77
N THR A 547 -12.56 36.09 -11.19
CA THR A 547 -12.10 36.25 -9.81
C THR A 547 -10.59 36.50 -9.81
N SER A 548 -10.10 37.26 -8.83
CA SER A 548 -8.68 37.50 -8.63
C SER A 548 -8.36 37.63 -7.16
N LYS A 549 -7.27 37.01 -6.73
CA LYS A 549 -6.75 37.09 -5.36
C LYS A 549 -5.22 37.19 -5.41
N VAL A 550 -4.63 37.94 -4.48
CA VAL A 550 -3.18 37.93 -4.25
C VAL A 550 -2.96 37.67 -2.76
N ASP A 551 -2.40 36.51 -2.43
CA ASP A 551 -2.10 36.07 -1.07
C ASP A 551 -0.60 35.79 -0.96
N GLY A 552 0.12 36.54 -0.13
CA GLY A 552 1.58 36.39 0.02
C GLY A 552 2.29 36.43 -1.33
N LEU A 553 2.98 35.34 -1.66
CA LEU A 553 3.72 35.16 -2.92
C LEU A 553 2.93 34.60 -4.10
N ALA A 554 1.60 34.44 -3.98
CA ALA A 554 0.76 33.82 -5.01
C ALA A 554 -0.28 34.79 -5.62
N PHE A 555 -0.35 34.84 -6.95
CA PHE A 555 -1.44 35.45 -7.69
C PHE A 555 -2.43 34.37 -8.14
N THR A 556 -3.70 34.52 -7.82
CA THR A 556 -4.77 33.64 -8.27
C THR A 556 -5.65 34.38 -9.29
N ALA A 557 -5.81 33.79 -10.47
CA ALA A 557 -6.79 34.20 -11.46
C ALA A 557 -7.82 33.09 -11.64
N GLY A 558 -9.10 33.41 -11.55
CA GLY A 558 -10.15 32.42 -11.64
C GLY A 558 -11.42 32.94 -12.28
N ALA A 559 -12.44 32.11 -12.21
CA ALA A 559 -13.74 32.37 -12.81
C ALA A 559 -14.85 31.72 -11.99
N ILE A 560 -15.97 32.41 -11.89
CA ILE A 560 -17.25 31.82 -11.49
C ILE A 560 -17.97 31.36 -12.75
N VAL A 561 -18.31 30.08 -12.79
CA VAL A 561 -19.00 29.43 -13.91
C VAL A 561 -20.30 28.82 -13.40
N ASP A 562 -21.42 29.18 -14.01
CA ASP A 562 -22.70 28.56 -13.72
C ASP A 562 -22.99 27.49 -14.79
N VAL A 563 -23.27 26.26 -14.35
CA VAL A 563 -23.66 25.16 -15.24
C VAL A 563 -25.13 24.83 -14.99
N GLN A 564 -25.97 25.04 -15.98
CA GLN A 564 -27.41 24.78 -15.92
C GLN A 564 -27.75 23.43 -16.57
N GLU A 565 -28.46 22.59 -15.83
CA GLU A 565 -28.98 21.30 -16.26
C GLU A 565 -30.49 21.25 -15.96
N GLY A 566 -31.31 21.49 -17.00
CA GLY A 566 -32.75 21.65 -16.84
C GLY A 566 -33.08 22.82 -15.92
N SER A 567 -33.76 22.55 -14.79
CA SER A 567 -34.11 23.56 -13.79
C SER A 567 -33.06 23.77 -12.69
N LYS A 568 -31.96 23.01 -12.70
CA LYS A 568 -30.90 23.09 -11.68
C LYS A 568 -29.74 23.91 -12.22
N THR A 569 -29.19 24.77 -11.38
CA THR A 569 -27.97 25.54 -11.68
C THR A 569 -26.91 25.25 -10.63
N TYR A 570 -25.73 24.85 -11.08
CA TYR A 570 -24.57 24.58 -10.25
C TYR A 570 -23.55 25.69 -10.44
N ARG A 571 -23.28 26.44 -9.38
CA ARG A 571 -22.23 27.48 -9.38
C ARG A 571 -20.90 26.86 -9.01
N LEU A 572 -19.94 26.94 -9.91
CA LEU A 572 -18.60 26.40 -9.78
C LEU A 572 -17.59 27.54 -9.74
N GLU A 573 -16.64 27.43 -8.81
CA GLU A 573 -15.47 28.31 -8.77
C GLU A 573 -14.26 27.50 -9.25
N THR A 574 -13.55 28.03 -10.24
CA THR A 574 -12.31 27.44 -10.72
C THR A 574 -11.24 28.52 -10.75
N THR A 575 -10.02 28.15 -10.36
CA THR A 575 -8.92 29.10 -10.24
C THR A 575 -7.63 28.49 -10.74
N ARG A 576 -6.78 29.31 -11.31
CA ARG A 576 -5.38 29.01 -11.58
C ARG A 576 -4.52 29.92 -10.72
N ARG A 577 -3.68 29.34 -9.88
CA ARG A 577 -2.75 30.11 -9.03
C ARG A 577 -1.38 30.12 -9.68
N PHE A 578 -0.69 31.23 -9.59
CA PHE A 578 0.65 31.48 -10.11
C PHE A 578 1.51 31.83 -8.90
N TYR A 579 2.49 30.99 -8.61
CA TYR A 579 3.38 31.19 -7.48
C TYR A 579 4.67 31.83 -7.94
N ARG A 580 5.22 32.74 -7.14
CA ARG A 580 6.57 33.28 -7.41
C ARG A 580 7.59 32.13 -7.42
N PRO A 581 8.54 32.09 -8.37
CA PRO A 581 9.64 31.14 -8.31
C PRO A 581 10.43 31.33 -7.01
N THR A 582 10.58 30.26 -6.24
CA THR A 582 11.32 30.27 -4.98
C THR A 582 12.71 29.68 -5.23
N GLY A 583 13.77 30.36 -4.77
CA GLY A 583 15.16 29.88 -4.91
C GLY A 583 16.13 30.77 -5.70
N ARG A 584 15.72 31.94 -6.21
CA ARG A 584 16.71 32.98 -6.60
C ARG A 584 16.98 33.83 -5.38
N GLY A 585 18.21 33.82 -4.87
CA GLY A 585 18.68 34.61 -3.72
C GLY A 585 18.70 36.13 -3.95
N GLY A 586 17.61 36.68 -4.50
CA GLY A 586 17.39 38.10 -4.71
C GLY A 586 15.88 38.38 -4.72
N VAL A 587 15.53 39.64 -4.45
CA VAL A 587 14.16 40.11 -4.63
C VAL A 587 13.78 39.89 -6.09
N GLY A 588 12.87 38.95 -6.37
CA GLY A 588 12.39 38.72 -7.74
C GLY A 588 11.78 39.99 -8.35
N GLY A 589 11.46 39.98 -9.64
CA GLY A 589 10.71 41.07 -10.27
C GLY A 589 9.22 41.03 -9.94
N ILE A 590 8.49 42.11 -10.22
CA ILE A 590 7.02 42.17 -10.23
C ILE A 590 6.43 41.12 -11.20
N GLY A 591 7.15 40.83 -12.29
CA GLY A 591 6.78 39.79 -13.26
C GLY A 591 6.72 38.38 -12.67
N ASP A 592 7.48 38.11 -11.61
CA ASP A 592 7.56 36.78 -11.00
C ASP A 592 6.25 36.38 -10.31
N TYR A 593 5.40 37.34 -9.93
CA TYR A 593 4.05 37.05 -9.41
C TYR A 593 3.13 36.40 -10.45
N PHE A 594 3.41 36.59 -11.74
CA PHE A 594 2.49 36.21 -12.82
C PHE A 594 3.06 35.12 -13.75
N GLY A 595 4.35 34.78 -13.62
CA GLY A 595 5.06 33.90 -14.55
C GLY A 595 5.61 32.60 -13.97
N GLY A 596 5.38 32.29 -12.70
CA GLY A 596 5.93 31.08 -12.07
C GLY A 596 5.06 29.82 -12.23
N GLU A 597 5.40 28.77 -11.44
CA GLU A 597 4.65 27.51 -11.46
C GLU A 597 3.18 27.74 -11.13
N ALA A 598 2.30 27.06 -11.86
CA ALA A 598 0.86 27.24 -11.70
C ALA A 598 0.17 25.94 -11.30
N ASP A 599 -0.66 26.01 -10.26
CA ASP A 599 -1.64 24.96 -9.94
C ASP A 599 -3.02 25.35 -10.48
N SER A 600 -3.93 24.39 -10.56
CA SER A 600 -5.29 24.63 -11.03
C SER A 600 -6.29 23.98 -10.09
N THR A 601 -7.02 24.81 -9.34
CA THR A 601 -8.19 24.35 -8.61
C THR A 601 -9.39 24.28 -9.55
N ILE A 602 -9.96 23.08 -9.64
CA ILE A 602 -11.11 22.81 -10.48
C ILE A 602 -12.40 23.29 -9.81
N GLY A 603 -13.37 23.69 -10.64
CA GLY A 603 -14.76 23.72 -10.24
C GLY A 603 -15.34 22.32 -10.36
N LEU A 604 -15.73 21.71 -9.24
CA LEU A 604 -16.28 20.35 -9.21
C LEU A 604 -17.63 20.31 -8.51
N TRP A 605 -18.64 19.85 -9.22
CA TRP A 605 -19.84 19.32 -8.60
C TRP A 605 -19.83 17.79 -8.73
N ALA A 606 -19.81 17.10 -7.59
CA ALA A 606 -19.80 15.65 -7.54
C ALA A 606 -21.22 15.10 -7.35
N GLY A 607 -21.64 14.18 -8.21
CA GLY A 607 -22.97 13.61 -8.20
C GLY A 607 -22.97 12.08 -8.20
N PRO A 608 -24.08 11.43 -7.83
CA PRO A 608 -24.16 9.96 -7.81
C PRO A 608 -24.15 9.32 -9.20
N VAL A 609 -24.55 10.08 -10.23
CA VAL A 609 -24.63 9.60 -11.62
C VAL A 609 -23.50 10.19 -12.48
N ARG A 610 -23.12 11.44 -12.22
CA ARG A 610 -22.09 12.16 -12.98
C ARG A 610 -21.50 13.28 -12.16
N ASP A 611 -20.26 13.62 -12.48
CA ASP A 611 -19.58 14.81 -12.03
C ASP A 611 -19.59 15.86 -13.14
N ILE A 612 -19.74 17.13 -12.74
CA ILE A 612 -19.52 18.30 -13.60
C ILE A 612 -18.20 18.91 -13.15
N TRP A 613 -17.23 18.89 -14.06
CA TRP A 613 -15.86 19.29 -13.80
C TRP A 613 -15.51 20.43 -14.77
N VAL A 614 -14.98 21.54 -14.24
CA VAL A 614 -14.60 22.71 -15.03
C VAL A 614 -13.23 23.19 -14.56
N ALA A 615 -12.31 23.39 -15.49
CA ALA A 615 -11.04 24.08 -15.23
C ALA A 615 -10.90 25.30 -16.12
N VAL A 616 -10.39 26.40 -15.55
CA VAL A 616 -10.11 27.64 -16.29
C VAL A 616 -8.65 27.74 -16.67
N GLN A 617 -8.42 28.14 -17.93
CA GLN A 617 -7.18 28.70 -18.41
C GLN A 617 -7.41 30.20 -18.63
N PRO A 618 -7.09 31.05 -17.63
CA PRO A 618 -7.35 32.47 -17.71
C PRO A 618 -6.43 33.13 -18.74
N ASN A 619 -6.95 34.09 -19.52
CA ASN A 619 -6.12 34.94 -20.36
C ASN A 619 -5.47 36.02 -19.50
N ILE A 620 -4.18 35.85 -19.21
CA ILE A 620 -3.39 36.79 -18.40
C ILE A 620 -2.43 37.63 -19.24
N VAL A 621 -2.53 37.61 -20.57
CA VAL A 621 -1.60 38.34 -21.46
C VAL A 621 -1.58 39.84 -21.17
N GLY A 622 -2.74 40.43 -20.84
CA GLY A 622 -2.86 41.83 -20.42
C GLY A 622 -2.14 42.12 -19.11
N ILE A 623 -2.27 41.20 -18.15
CA ILE A 623 -1.62 41.25 -16.83
C ILE A 623 -0.10 41.14 -16.96
N GLU A 624 0.40 40.16 -17.72
CA GLU A 624 1.83 39.99 -17.96
C GLU A 624 2.45 41.23 -18.63
N ARG A 625 1.73 41.84 -19.58
CA ARG A 625 2.18 43.09 -20.22
C ARG A 625 2.30 44.22 -19.19
N LYS A 626 1.30 44.41 -18.33
CA LYS A 626 1.32 45.43 -17.26
C LYS A 626 2.44 45.16 -16.25
N ALA A 627 2.68 43.90 -15.91
CA ALA A 627 3.79 43.49 -15.03
C ALA A 627 5.15 43.84 -15.63
N ARG A 628 5.38 43.57 -16.92
CA ARG A 628 6.62 43.95 -17.62
C ARG A 628 6.86 45.47 -17.62
N ILE A 629 5.80 46.26 -17.83
CA ILE A 629 5.90 47.73 -17.79
C ILE A 629 6.23 48.23 -16.38
N ALA A 630 5.57 47.66 -15.35
CA ALA A 630 5.83 48.01 -13.97
C ALA A 630 7.26 47.65 -13.54
N GLU A 631 7.77 46.51 -13.99
CA GLU A 631 9.16 46.09 -13.76
C GLU A 631 10.16 47.07 -14.38
N GLN A 632 9.97 47.45 -15.65
CA GLN A 632 10.83 48.46 -16.31
C GLN A 632 10.82 49.79 -15.58
N GLY A 633 9.64 50.24 -15.11
CA GLY A 633 9.51 51.44 -14.30
C GLY A 633 10.25 51.33 -12.96
N PHE A 634 10.18 50.17 -12.30
CA PHE A 634 10.89 49.91 -11.05
C PHE A 634 12.42 49.95 -11.24
N GLN A 635 12.94 49.28 -12.27
CA GLN A 635 14.37 49.31 -12.60
C GLN A 635 14.85 50.74 -12.93
N THR A 636 14.06 51.49 -13.70
CA THR A 636 14.36 52.91 -14.00
C THR A 636 14.42 53.76 -12.72
N CYS A 637 13.57 53.49 -11.74
CA CYS A 637 13.57 54.17 -10.44
C CYS A 637 14.77 53.81 -9.57
N VAL A 638 15.28 52.58 -9.69
CA VAL A 638 16.50 52.12 -9.04
C VAL A 638 17.76 52.74 -9.66
N GLU A 639 17.82 52.80 -11.00
CA GLU A 639 18.97 53.30 -11.78
C GLU A 639 19.06 54.83 -11.89
N ALA A 640 18.05 55.53 -11.37
CA ALA A 640 17.73 56.93 -11.63
C ALA A 640 18.86 58.00 -11.57
N GLY A 641 18.87 58.89 -12.59
CA GLY A 641 19.60 60.17 -12.65
C GLY A 641 18.72 61.42 -12.42
N PRO A 642 19.22 62.65 -12.66
CA PRO A 642 18.49 63.90 -12.41
C PRO A 642 17.15 63.97 -13.16
N GLY A 643 16.07 64.35 -12.46
CA GLY A 643 14.70 64.46 -13.04
C GLY A 643 13.74 63.33 -12.67
N THR A 644 14.15 62.37 -11.84
CA THR A 644 13.27 61.28 -11.37
C THR A 644 12.17 61.76 -10.41
N PRO A 645 10.97 61.12 -10.45
CA PRO A 645 9.90 61.41 -9.50
C PRO A 645 10.39 61.30 -8.05
N PRO A 646 9.93 62.15 -7.11
CA PRO A 646 10.36 62.14 -5.71
C PRO A 646 10.27 60.74 -5.07
N GLN A 647 9.21 60.00 -5.39
CA GLN A 647 8.94 58.64 -4.91
C GLN A 647 10.04 57.63 -5.27
N CYS A 648 10.78 57.85 -6.37
CA CYS A 648 11.87 56.99 -6.79
C CYS A 648 13.20 57.34 -6.13
N LYS A 649 13.33 58.56 -5.58
CA LYS A 649 14.51 58.98 -4.82
C LYS A 649 14.60 58.25 -3.48
N ASP A 650 13.46 57.96 -2.84
CA ASP A 650 13.39 57.25 -1.56
C ASP A 650 13.81 55.78 -1.71
N VAL A 651 13.33 55.08 -2.74
CA VAL A 651 13.71 53.68 -3.05
C VAL A 651 15.20 53.59 -3.37
N ARG A 652 15.73 54.52 -4.16
CA ARG A 652 17.17 54.59 -4.48
C ARG A 652 18.01 54.90 -3.24
N ALA A 653 17.57 55.82 -2.38
CA ALA A 653 18.28 56.17 -1.15
C ALA A 653 18.38 54.96 -0.18
N MET A 654 17.30 54.18 -0.05
CA MET A 654 17.32 52.92 0.72
C MET A 654 18.30 51.90 0.13
N MET A 655 18.30 51.74 -1.20
CA MET A 655 19.21 50.81 -1.86
C MET A 655 20.69 51.21 -1.70
N ILE A 656 20.99 52.50 -1.77
CA ILE A 656 22.33 53.02 -1.52
C ILE A 656 22.72 52.80 -0.05
N ALA A 657 21.83 53.11 0.90
CA ALA A 657 22.07 52.91 2.33
C ALA A 657 22.29 51.43 2.70
N ALA A 658 21.57 50.50 2.06
CA ALA A 658 21.73 49.05 2.24
C ALA A 658 23.02 48.51 1.61
N ARG A 659 23.48 49.10 0.50
CA ARG A 659 24.77 48.77 -0.12
C ARG A 659 25.94 49.24 0.75
N ASP A 660 25.82 50.44 1.31
CA ASP A 660 26.90 51.08 2.06
C ASP A 660 26.93 50.60 3.54
N ASN A 661 25.82 50.05 4.07
CA ASN A 661 25.75 49.40 5.38
C ASN A 661 25.02 48.04 5.29
N PRO A 662 25.77 46.91 5.29
CA PRO A 662 25.19 45.56 5.20
C PRO A 662 24.18 45.22 6.30
N ALA A 663 24.22 45.89 7.46
CA ALA A 663 23.26 45.66 8.54
C ALA A 663 21.85 46.18 8.21
N LEU A 664 21.71 47.11 7.27
CA LEU A 664 20.42 47.66 6.82
C LEU A 664 19.81 46.86 5.67
N GLN A 665 20.57 45.93 5.09
CA GLN A 665 20.17 45.15 3.92
C GLN A 665 18.87 44.35 4.15
N PRO A 666 18.65 43.65 5.29
CA PRO A 666 17.41 42.90 5.50
C PRO A 666 16.15 43.78 5.53
N GLU A 667 16.22 44.93 6.18
CA GLU A 667 15.07 45.85 6.30
C GLU A 667 14.76 46.53 4.96
N ALA A 668 15.80 46.91 4.19
CA ALA A 668 15.62 47.47 2.86
C ALA A 668 14.98 46.46 1.88
N LEU A 669 15.41 45.19 1.92
CA LEU A 669 14.83 44.12 1.11
C LEU A 669 13.34 43.92 1.41
N LYS A 670 12.98 43.90 2.70
CA LYS A 670 11.58 43.77 3.15
C LYS A 670 10.69 44.90 2.66
N GLN A 671 11.20 46.13 2.62
CA GLN A 671 10.44 47.28 2.11
C GLN A 671 10.26 47.23 0.59
N ILE A 672 11.28 46.77 -0.15
CA ILE A 672 11.18 46.54 -1.60
C ILE A 672 10.14 45.46 -1.91
N GLU A 673 10.19 44.33 -1.22
CA GLU A 673 9.21 43.24 -1.36
C GLU A 673 7.78 43.74 -1.14
N ARG A 674 7.57 44.56 -0.09
CA ARG A 674 6.27 45.16 0.18
C ARG A 674 5.77 46.06 -0.96
N LEU A 675 6.65 46.87 -1.55
CA LEU A 675 6.30 47.73 -2.69
C LEU A 675 5.95 46.92 -3.94
N GLN A 676 6.72 45.86 -4.22
CA GLN A 676 6.44 44.95 -5.31
C GLN A 676 5.10 44.23 -5.11
N GLU A 677 4.81 43.75 -3.90
CA GLU A 677 3.56 43.09 -3.53
C GLU A 677 2.34 44.02 -3.73
N LEU A 678 2.44 45.28 -3.28
CA LEU A 678 1.39 46.29 -3.48
C LEU A 678 1.17 46.59 -4.98
N THR A 679 2.25 46.62 -5.76
CA THR A 679 2.19 46.84 -7.21
C THR A 679 1.54 45.64 -7.91
N ALA A 680 1.93 44.42 -7.55
CA ALA A 680 1.33 43.18 -8.04
C ALA A 680 -0.17 43.12 -7.70
N LYS A 681 -0.56 43.47 -6.46
CA LYS A 681 -1.98 43.60 -6.05
C LYS A 681 -2.76 44.59 -6.91
N ARG A 682 -2.16 45.72 -7.29
CA ARG A 682 -2.80 46.71 -8.16
C ARG A 682 -2.97 46.19 -9.59
N ILE A 683 -1.95 45.53 -10.13
CA ILE A 683 -1.98 44.92 -11.47
C ILE A 683 -3.03 43.81 -11.53
N ALA A 684 -3.05 42.93 -10.53
CA ALA A 684 -3.98 41.82 -10.40
C ALA A 684 -5.45 42.27 -10.43
N ARG A 685 -5.80 43.40 -9.79
CA ARG A 685 -7.16 43.98 -9.88
C ARG A 685 -7.58 44.31 -11.31
N GLY A 686 -6.63 44.58 -12.20
CA GLY A 686 -6.89 44.80 -13.63
C GLY A 686 -7.59 43.61 -14.29
N TYR A 687 -7.32 42.37 -13.81
CA TYR A 687 -7.91 41.15 -14.35
C TYR A 687 -9.45 41.15 -14.21
N LEU A 688 -9.96 41.79 -13.16
CA LEU A 688 -11.40 41.89 -12.92
C LEU A 688 -12.11 42.84 -13.89
N THR A 689 -11.36 43.75 -14.54
CA THR A 689 -11.92 44.85 -15.35
C THR A 689 -11.66 44.71 -16.84
N GLU A 690 -10.77 43.81 -17.26
CA GLU A 690 -10.35 43.68 -18.67
C GLU A 690 -11.37 42.95 -19.56
N ASN A 691 -12.44 42.37 -19.00
CA ASN A 691 -13.40 41.50 -19.72
C ASN A 691 -12.69 40.47 -20.63
N ALA A 692 -11.54 39.98 -20.17
CA ALA A 692 -10.70 39.07 -20.95
C ALA A 692 -11.41 37.74 -21.21
N THR A 693 -11.19 37.17 -22.39
CA THR A 693 -11.62 35.80 -22.68
C THR A 693 -10.95 34.82 -21.72
N ALA A 694 -11.61 33.71 -21.42
CA ALA A 694 -10.99 32.60 -20.72
C ALA A 694 -11.38 31.29 -21.40
N THR A 695 -10.43 30.36 -21.48
CA THR A 695 -10.70 29.02 -22.01
C THR A 695 -11.08 28.13 -20.85
N PHE A 696 -12.23 27.47 -20.96
CA PHE A 696 -12.75 26.53 -19.98
C PHE A 696 -12.68 25.13 -20.54
N LYS A 697 -12.05 24.22 -19.80
CA LYS A 697 -12.16 22.79 -20.04
C LYS A 697 -13.35 22.27 -19.25
N VAL A 698 -14.42 21.89 -19.94
CA VAL A 698 -15.65 21.36 -19.34
C VAL A 698 -15.71 19.87 -19.57
N ILE A 699 -15.84 19.11 -18.49
CA ILE A 699 -15.83 17.65 -18.51
C ILE A 699 -17.05 17.14 -17.75
N ILE A 700 -17.79 16.24 -18.39
CA ILE A 700 -18.90 15.51 -17.79
C ILE A 700 -18.47 14.07 -17.63
N ASN A 701 -18.30 13.65 -16.38
CA ASN A 701 -17.73 12.36 -16.02
C ASN A 701 -18.80 11.47 -15.39
N PRO A 702 -19.30 10.44 -16.09
CA PRO A 702 -20.28 9.54 -15.52
C PRO A 702 -19.66 8.58 -14.49
N LEU A 703 -20.37 8.36 -13.39
CA LEU A 703 -20.13 7.33 -12.38
C LEU A 703 -18.75 7.33 -11.70
N VAL A 704 -17.98 8.41 -11.74
CA VAL A 704 -16.69 8.52 -11.03
C VAL A 704 -16.82 8.26 -9.52
N LEU A 705 -17.95 8.66 -8.90
CA LEU A 705 -18.23 8.36 -7.49
C LEU A 705 -18.11 6.86 -7.18
N TRP A 706 -18.56 5.99 -8.09
CA TRP A 706 -18.54 4.54 -7.89
C TRP A 706 -17.13 3.96 -7.92
N MET A 707 -16.19 4.62 -8.59
CA MET A 707 -14.77 4.28 -8.47
C MET A 707 -14.29 4.41 -7.02
N TRP A 708 -14.61 5.54 -6.37
CA TRP A 708 -14.25 5.80 -4.97
C TRP A 708 -14.97 4.86 -4.01
N ILE A 709 -16.28 4.66 -4.18
CA ILE A 709 -17.06 3.71 -3.37
C ILE A 709 -16.48 2.30 -3.48
N GLY A 710 -16.16 1.85 -4.69
CA GLY A 710 -15.54 0.54 -4.92
C GLY A 710 -14.20 0.40 -4.19
N GLY A 711 -13.37 1.44 -4.22
CA GLY A 711 -12.12 1.50 -3.46
C GLY A 711 -12.32 1.39 -1.95
N LEU A 712 -13.32 2.10 -1.40
CA LEU A 712 -13.66 2.03 0.03
C LEU A 712 -14.21 0.65 0.44
N ILE A 713 -15.04 0.03 -0.40
CA ILE A 713 -15.53 -1.34 -0.18
C ILE A 713 -14.34 -2.31 -0.16
N ALA A 714 -13.40 -2.17 -1.10
CA ALA A 714 -12.21 -3.01 -1.13
C ALA A 714 -11.34 -2.84 0.13
N LEU A 715 -11.15 -1.61 0.59
CA LEU A 715 -10.45 -1.31 1.85
C LEU A 715 -11.15 -1.98 3.05
N ALA A 716 -12.47 -1.87 3.16
CA ALA A 716 -13.23 -2.52 4.22
C ALA A 716 -13.09 -4.06 4.19
N GLY A 717 -13.15 -4.66 3.00
CA GLY A 717 -12.93 -6.09 2.81
C GLY A 717 -11.54 -6.55 3.24
N ALA A 718 -10.51 -5.77 2.92
CA ALA A 718 -9.12 -6.03 3.30
C ALA A 718 -8.92 -5.97 4.82
N LEU A 719 -9.49 -4.94 5.48
CA LEU A 719 -9.45 -4.81 6.94
C LEU A 719 -10.12 -6.00 7.63
N ILE A 720 -11.27 -6.47 7.11
CA ILE A 720 -11.93 -7.69 7.60
C ILE A 720 -11.00 -8.89 7.43
N ALA A 721 -10.34 -9.04 6.28
CA ALA A 721 -9.45 -10.18 5.98
C ALA A 721 -8.17 -10.20 6.84
N ILE A 722 -7.66 -9.03 7.25
CA ILE A 722 -6.51 -8.89 8.16
C ILE A 722 -6.89 -9.27 9.60
N TRP A 723 -8.12 -8.94 10.00
CA TRP A 723 -8.57 -9.11 11.37
C TRP A 723 -8.66 -10.59 11.79
N PRO A 724 -8.12 -10.99 12.96
CA PRO A 724 -8.13 -12.39 13.40
C PRO A 724 -9.56 -12.95 13.58
N SER A 725 -9.85 -14.15 13.06
CA SER A 725 -11.19 -14.77 13.14
C SER A 725 -11.60 -15.19 14.56
N ARG A 726 -12.90 -15.07 14.87
CA ARG A 726 -13.48 -15.62 16.12
C ARG A 726 -13.63 -17.14 15.94
N GLY A 727 -12.93 -17.90 16.77
CA GLY A 727 -12.76 -19.36 16.61
C GLY A 727 -11.43 -19.86 17.16
N ARG A 728 -10.50 -18.93 17.43
CA ARG A 728 -9.32 -19.18 18.26
C ARG A 728 -9.78 -19.40 19.70
N ARG A 729 -10.18 -20.64 20.06
CA ARG A 729 -10.32 -21.04 21.46
C ARG A 729 -9.00 -20.67 22.13
N LYS A 730 -9.04 -19.74 23.10
CA LYS A 730 -7.87 -19.27 23.86
C LYS A 730 -7.25 -20.38 24.76
N GLY A 731 -7.64 -21.65 24.62
CA GLY A 731 -7.26 -22.74 25.52
C GLY A 731 -6.27 -23.79 24.97
N ALA A 732 -6.09 -23.90 23.65
CA ALA A 732 -5.08 -24.80 23.09
C ALA A 732 -3.98 -23.95 22.46
N LEU A 733 -2.89 -23.73 23.21
CA LEU A 733 -1.62 -23.47 22.56
C LEU A 733 -1.41 -24.63 21.58
N VAL A 734 -1.51 -24.36 20.28
CA VAL A 734 -0.88 -25.19 19.24
C VAL A 734 0.58 -25.29 19.67
N ARG A 735 0.91 -26.37 20.39
CA ARG A 735 2.20 -26.54 21.09
C ARG A 735 3.23 -27.12 20.12
N THR A 736 2.77 -27.78 19.06
CA THR A 736 3.60 -28.46 18.06
C THR A 736 3.08 -28.24 16.64
N GLU A 737 3.96 -28.40 15.65
CA GLU A 737 3.67 -28.35 14.20
C GLU A 737 2.52 -29.30 13.80
N THR A 738 2.46 -30.45 14.49
CA THR A 738 1.45 -31.49 14.34
C THR A 738 0.03 -30.98 14.62
N ASP A 739 -0.12 -30.12 15.64
CA ASP A 739 -1.42 -29.57 16.03
C ASP A 739 -1.92 -28.56 15.00
N ALA A 740 -0.98 -27.80 14.38
CA ALA A 740 -1.30 -26.87 13.31
C ALA A 740 -1.77 -27.59 12.05
N LEU A 741 -1.13 -28.71 11.70
CA LEU A 741 -1.51 -29.55 10.56
C LEU A 741 -2.88 -30.22 10.78
N LYS A 742 -3.12 -30.80 11.96
CA LYS A 742 -4.43 -31.35 12.33
C LYS A 742 -5.51 -30.27 12.23
N GLU A 743 -5.30 -29.10 12.83
CA GLU A 743 -6.28 -28.01 12.80
C GLU A 743 -6.53 -27.50 11.37
N ALA A 744 -5.50 -27.44 10.52
CA ALA A 744 -5.66 -27.10 9.11
C ALA A 744 -6.53 -28.11 8.36
N LYS A 745 -6.30 -29.41 8.58
CA LYS A 745 -7.08 -30.49 7.95
C LYS A 745 -8.53 -30.51 8.45
N TYR A 746 -8.77 -30.34 9.75
CA TYR A 746 -10.12 -30.19 10.31
C TYR A 746 -10.88 -28.99 9.72
N ARG A 747 -10.19 -27.88 9.45
CA ARG A 747 -10.82 -26.73 8.77
C ARG A 747 -11.20 -27.06 7.33
N GLU A 748 -10.40 -27.85 6.62
CA GLU A 748 -10.67 -28.26 5.25
C GLU A 748 -11.92 -29.14 5.15
N ILE A 749 -12.05 -30.13 6.04
CA ILE A 749 -13.25 -30.99 6.14
C ILE A 749 -14.49 -30.15 6.44
N ARG A 750 -14.42 -29.25 7.43
CA ARG A 750 -15.56 -28.39 7.77
C ARG A 750 -15.92 -27.40 6.65
N ASP A 751 -14.93 -26.92 5.90
CA ASP A 751 -15.19 -26.08 4.73
C ASP A 751 -15.89 -26.88 3.61
N ALA A 752 -15.54 -28.16 3.43
CA ALA A 752 -16.23 -29.06 2.49
C ALA A 752 -17.67 -29.35 2.92
N GLU A 753 -17.91 -29.62 4.21
CA GLU A 753 -19.26 -29.77 4.79
C GLU A 753 -20.12 -28.52 4.58
N LEU A 754 -19.55 -27.33 4.82
CA LEU A 754 -20.25 -26.07 4.59
C LEU A 754 -20.53 -25.85 3.10
N ASP A 755 -19.58 -26.16 2.22
CA ASP A 755 -19.75 -26.03 0.78
C ASP A 755 -20.83 -27.01 0.26
N HIS A 756 -20.93 -28.22 0.83
CA HIS A 756 -22.03 -29.17 0.58
C HIS A 756 -23.38 -28.66 1.09
N ALA A 757 -23.46 -28.19 2.34
CA ALA A 757 -24.68 -27.62 2.93
C ALA A 757 -25.16 -26.36 2.17
N ALA A 758 -24.23 -25.61 1.57
CA ALA A 758 -24.51 -24.46 0.71
C ALA A 758 -24.89 -24.86 -0.74
N GLY A 759 -24.88 -26.15 -1.08
CA GLY A 759 -25.24 -26.68 -2.39
C GLY A 759 -24.17 -26.49 -3.47
N LYS A 760 -22.93 -26.20 -3.10
CA LYS A 760 -21.79 -26.02 -4.02
C LYS A 760 -21.15 -27.34 -4.45
N LEU A 761 -21.28 -28.37 -3.61
CA LEU A 761 -20.86 -29.74 -3.91
C LEU A 761 -22.12 -30.58 -4.09
N SER A 762 -22.14 -31.43 -5.10
CA SER A 762 -23.14 -32.48 -5.22
C SER A 762 -22.90 -33.56 -4.14
N ASP A 763 -23.89 -34.41 -3.87
CA ASP A 763 -23.71 -35.50 -2.89
C ASP A 763 -22.58 -36.44 -3.32
N GLU A 764 -22.48 -36.76 -4.62
CA GLU A 764 -21.39 -37.56 -5.19
C GLU A 764 -20.02 -36.88 -5.06
N ASP A 765 -19.93 -35.59 -5.43
CA ASP A 765 -18.67 -34.84 -5.36
C ASP A 765 -18.23 -34.63 -3.90
N TYR A 766 -19.18 -34.41 -2.99
CA TYR A 766 -18.91 -34.29 -1.55
C TYR A 766 -18.44 -35.63 -0.98
N ALA A 767 -19.10 -36.74 -1.29
CA ALA A 767 -18.70 -38.06 -0.80
C ALA A 767 -17.27 -38.42 -1.20
N ILE A 768 -16.88 -38.12 -2.44
CA ILE A 768 -15.52 -38.36 -2.93
C ILE A 768 -14.51 -37.43 -2.24
N LEU A 769 -14.83 -36.14 -2.14
CA LEU A 769 -13.94 -35.18 -1.49
C LEU A 769 -13.77 -35.47 0.01
N ASP A 770 -14.85 -35.79 0.72
CA ASP A 770 -14.82 -36.12 2.15
C ASP A 770 -14.01 -37.40 2.39
N ALA A 771 -14.19 -38.44 1.55
CA ALA A 771 -13.38 -39.65 1.61
C ALA A 771 -11.89 -39.35 1.41
N GLU A 772 -11.53 -38.55 0.40
CA GLU A 772 -10.15 -38.13 0.16
C GLU A 772 -9.57 -37.33 1.34
N LEU A 773 -10.31 -36.36 1.86
CA LEU A 773 -9.86 -35.51 2.97
C LEU A 773 -9.68 -36.30 4.26
N ARG A 774 -10.57 -37.25 4.55
CA ARG A 774 -10.46 -38.14 5.71
C ARG A 774 -9.31 -39.12 5.54
N LYS A 775 -9.12 -39.68 4.36
CA LYS A 775 -7.95 -40.53 4.06
C LYS A 775 -6.64 -39.77 4.30
N GLU A 776 -6.52 -38.56 3.77
CA GLU A 776 -5.35 -37.70 4.01
C GLU A 776 -5.18 -37.34 5.49
N ALA A 777 -6.28 -37.19 6.25
CA ALA A 777 -6.21 -36.95 7.68
C ALA A 777 -5.67 -38.18 8.44
N VAL A 778 -6.09 -39.39 8.05
CA VAL A 778 -5.59 -40.66 8.62
C VAL A 778 -4.12 -40.86 8.27
N GLU A 779 -3.74 -40.75 6.99
CA GLU A 779 -2.35 -40.89 6.54
C GLU A 779 -1.42 -39.91 7.30
N MET A 780 -1.87 -38.68 7.52
CA MET A 780 -1.15 -37.69 8.31
C MET A 780 -1.01 -38.10 9.78
N LEU A 781 -2.05 -38.69 10.39
CA LEU A 781 -1.99 -39.17 11.77
C LEU A 781 -1.01 -40.35 11.90
N ASP A 782 -1.04 -41.29 10.97
CA ASP A 782 -0.15 -42.46 10.95
C ASP A 782 1.32 -42.05 10.78
N GLU A 783 1.60 -41.06 9.93
CA GLU A 783 2.96 -40.53 9.72
C GLU A 783 3.47 -39.82 10.99
N LEU A 784 2.60 -39.13 11.71
CA LEU A 784 2.92 -38.53 13.00
C LEU A 784 3.18 -39.58 14.08
N GLU A 785 2.42 -40.67 14.11
CA GLU A 785 2.65 -41.77 15.05
C GLU A 785 3.99 -42.48 14.77
N ARG A 786 4.26 -42.82 13.51
CA ARG A 786 5.56 -43.39 13.10
C ARG A 786 6.74 -42.49 13.45
N SER A 787 6.59 -41.17 13.29
CA SER A 787 7.64 -40.21 13.68
C SER A 787 7.89 -40.19 15.21
N ARG A 788 6.84 -40.37 16.02
CA ARG A 788 6.93 -40.44 17.48
C ARG A 788 7.55 -41.75 17.94
N GLU A 789 7.21 -42.87 17.31
CA GLU A 789 7.80 -44.17 17.60
C GLU A 789 9.28 -44.22 17.23
N GLY A 790 9.66 -43.70 16.05
CA GLY A 790 11.07 -43.59 15.66
C GLY A 790 11.90 -42.74 16.63
N ALA A 791 11.33 -41.65 17.15
CA ALA A 791 11.98 -40.83 18.18
C ALA A 791 12.12 -41.55 19.54
N ARG A 792 11.14 -42.39 19.92
CA ARG A 792 11.22 -43.22 21.14
C ARG A 792 12.25 -44.33 21.02
N VAL A 793 12.33 -45.00 19.88
CA VAL A 793 13.30 -46.08 19.62
C VAL A 793 14.74 -45.52 19.54
N GLY A 794 14.95 -44.36 18.92
CA GLY A 794 16.24 -43.68 18.88
C GLY A 794 16.75 -43.22 20.26
N ALA A 795 15.84 -42.81 21.16
CA ALA A 795 16.19 -42.49 22.54
C ALA A 795 16.48 -43.73 23.41
N GLY A 796 15.87 -44.89 23.09
CA GLY A 796 16.14 -46.16 23.76
C GLY A 796 17.45 -46.83 23.34
N ALA A 797 17.90 -46.64 22.09
CA ALA A 797 19.15 -47.22 21.59
C ALA A 797 20.42 -46.53 22.13
N GLY A 798 20.33 -45.30 22.63
CA GLY A 798 21.44 -44.58 23.27
C GLY A 798 21.74 -44.98 24.72
N ALA A 799 20.91 -45.84 25.33
CA ALA A 799 21.03 -46.23 26.74
C ALA A 799 21.49 -47.69 26.96
N ASN A 800 21.81 -48.44 25.90
CA ASN A 800 22.10 -49.89 26.02
C ASN A 800 23.41 -50.36 25.35
N GLY A 801 24.32 -49.43 25.02
CA GLY A 801 25.63 -49.74 24.44
C GLY A 801 26.77 -49.40 25.40
N GLY A 802 26.99 -50.20 26.44
CA GLY A 802 28.12 -49.98 27.33
C GLY A 802 28.14 -50.87 28.57
N ASN A 803 28.29 -52.19 28.40
CA ASN A 803 28.80 -53.02 29.48
C ASN A 803 29.57 -54.22 28.92
N GLY A 804 30.89 -54.19 29.11
CA GLY A 804 31.81 -55.22 28.61
C GLY A 804 33.27 -54.93 28.98
N ASN A 805 33.61 -55.27 30.22
CA ASN A 805 34.92 -55.67 30.76
C ASN A 805 36.19 -54.84 30.50
N GLY A 806 36.78 -54.37 31.61
CA GLY A 806 38.18 -53.98 31.72
C GLY A 806 38.63 -53.96 33.19
N VAL A 807 39.14 -55.09 33.67
CA VAL A 807 39.80 -55.28 34.98
C VAL A 807 41.14 -54.52 35.01
N GLY A 808 41.50 -53.90 36.14
CA GLY A 808 42.91 -53.53 36.37
C GLY A 808 43.20 -52.40 37.37
N ASN A 809 43.05 -52.71 38.66
CA ASN A 809 44.00 -52.47 39.77
C ASN A 809 44.66 -51.08 39.99
N GLY A 810 44.60 -50.60 41.26
CA GLY A 810 45.78 -50.00 41.89
C GLY A 810 45.63 -48.64 42.60
N ASN A 811 45.30 -48.70 43.88
CA ASN A 811 45.94 -48.00 45.02
C ASN A 811 45.99 -46.46 45.13
N GLY A 812 45.65 -45.95 46.33
CA GLY A 812 46.26 -44.72 46.85
C GLY A 812 45.41 -43.84 47.78
N ASN A 813 45.32 -44.25 49.05
CA ASN A 813 45.12 -43.48 50.30
C ASN A 813 44.83 -41.96 50.27
N GLY A 814 43.94 -41.54 51.18
CA GLY A 814 44.15 -40.30 51.94
C GLY A 814 42.91 -39.66 52.60
N ALA A 815 42.70 -39.99 53.88
CA ALA A 815 42.24 -39.13 55.00
C ALA A 815 40.90 -38.34 54.86
N VAL A 816 39.83 -38.65 55.61
CA VAL A 816 39.58 -38.51 57.07
C VAL A 816 38.86 -37.19 57.44
N THR A 817 37.86 -37.36 58.32
CA THR A 817 37.07 -36.42 59.15
C THR A 817 35.84 -35.73 58.56
N GLU A 818 34.78 -35.40 59.31
CA GLU A 818 33.93 -36.01 60.36
C GLU A 818 32.92 -34.89 60.74
N HIS A 819 31.78 -35.28 61.33
CA HIS A 819 30.72 -34.46 61.98
C HIS A 819 29.69 -33.73 61.08
N ALA A 820 28.40 -34.13 61.10
CA ALA A 820 27.35 -33.95 62.13
C ALA A 820 26.82 -32.50 62.15
N ASN A 821 25.53 -32.18 62.31
CA ASN A 821 24.35 -32.85 62.84
C ASN A 821 23.12 -31.97 62.49
N GLY A 822 21.88 -32.48 62.55
CA GLY A 822 20.72 -31.57 62.70
C GLY A 822 19.32 -31.99 62.21
N ASN A 823 18.74 -33.01 62.85
CA ASN A 823 17.34 -33.16 63.29
C ASN A 823 16.10 -32.77 62.44
N GLY A 824 15.16 -33.73 62.42
CA GLY A 824 13.78 -33.53 62.93
C GLY A 824 12.67 -33.57 61.87
N SER A 825 12.02 -34.71 61.62
CA SER A 825 10.84 -35.26 62.36
C SER A 825 9.49 -34.64 61.97
N SER A 826 8.62 -35.44 61.34
CA SER A 826 7.31 -35.87 61.89
C SER A 826 6.27 -36.11 60.78
N ALA A 827 5.66 -37.29 60.85
CA ALA A 827 4.49 -37.71 60.09
C ALA A 827 3.18 -37.39 60.84
N ALA A 828 2.07 -37.75 60.18
CA ALA A 828 0.79 -38.25 60.74
C ALA A 828 -0.44 -37.31 60.81
N GLU A 829 -1.46 -37.73 60.05
CA GLU A 829 -2.84 -38.08 60.47
C GLU A 829 -3.97 -37.02 60.68
N VAL A 830 -5.08 -37.32 59.96
CA VAL A 830 -6.48 -37.52 60.40
C VAL A 830 -7.35 -36.34 60.90
N ASN A 831 -8.50 -36.15 60.21
CA ASN A 831 -9.90 -35.88 60.68
C ASN A 831 -10.67 -35.13 59.56
N GLY A 832 -11.96 -35.30 59.26
CA GLY A 832 -13.11 -35.82 60.00
C GLY A 832 -14.15 -34.71 60.27
N ASN A 833 -15.36 -34.83 59.68
CA ASN A 833 -16.66 -34.14 59.95
C ASN A 833 -17.34 -33.66 58.63
N GLY A 834 -18.64 -33.80 58.35
CA GLY A 834 -19.81 -34.29 59.10
C GLY A 834 -21.03 -33.35 58.93
N HIS A 835 -22.21 -33.91 58.58
CA HIS A 835 -23.60 -33.37 58.65
C HIS A 835 -24.07 -32.43 57.50
N HIS A 836 -25.32 -32.43 56.99
CA HIS A 836 -26.61 -33.11 57.25
C HIS A 836 -27.56 -32.87 56.05
N GLY A 837 -28.56 -33.74 55.81
CA GLY A 837 -29.75 -33.39 55.03
C GLY A 837 -30.44 -34.56 54.31
N ASN A 838 -31.54 -35.03 54.87
CA ASN A 838 -32.28 -36.28 54.61
C ASN A 838 -33.45 -36.09 53.62
N GLY A 839 -33.93 -37.16 52.95
CA GLY A 839 -35.22 -37.12 52.22
C GLY A 839 -35.50 -38.27 51.23
N ASN A 840 -36.13 -39.33 51.73
CA ASN A 840 -36.61 -40.57 51.08
C ASN A 840 -37.57 -40.42 49.88
N GLY A 841 -37.64 -41.45 49.03
CA GLY A 841 -38.82 -41.77 48.21
C GLY A 841 -38.63 -42.87 47.16
N ASN A 842 -39.00 -44.12 47.51
CA ASN A 842 -38.99 -45.35 46.69
C ASN A 842 -39.90 -45.34 45.44
N GLY A 843 -39.58 -46.17 44.44
CA GLY A 843 -40.55 -46.67 43.45
C GLY A 843 -39.97 -47.48 42.26
N HIS A 844 -40.00 -48.82 42.38
CA HIS A 844 -39.95 -49.92 41.40
C HIS A 844 -39.58 -49.73 39.89
N ASP A 845 -38.50 -50.41 39.45
CA ASP A 845 -38.37 -51.53 38.47
C ASP A 845 -39.36 -51.72 37.27
N PRO A 846 -39.01 -52.47 36.19
CA PRO A 846 -37.85 -52.41 35.28
C PRO A 846 -38.26 -52.58 33.77
N ALA A 847 -37.39 -52.27 32.78
CA ALA A 847 -37.39 -52.94 31.46
C ALA A 847 -36.28 -52.45 30.49
N ALA A 848 -35.47 -53.42 30.05
CA ALA A 848 -34.89 -53.60 28.70
C ALA A 848 -33.89 -52.57 28.09
N GLU A 849 -32.61 -52.97 28.16
CA GLU A 849 -31.51 -52.93 27.15
C GLU A 849 -31.83 -52.70 25.64
N PRO A 850 -30.83 -52.47 24.74
CA PRO A 850 -29.42 -52.07 24.91
C PRO A 850 -28.88 -51.04 23.87
N GLU A 851 -27.60 -50.68 24.05
CA GLU A 851 -26.57 -50.35 23.04
C GLU A 851 -26.74 -49.18 22.05
N LYS A 852 -25.85 -48.18 22.21
CA LYS A 852 -24.91 -47.76 21.14
C LYS A 852 -23.82 -46.85 21.72
N ALA A 853 -22.74 -47.46 22.19
CA ALA A 853 -21.44 -46.84 22.28
C ALA A 853 -20.66 -47.21 21.01
N GLU A 854 -20.22 -46.21 20.25
CA GLU A 854 -18.94 -46.19 19.51
C GLU A 854 -18.95 -45.01 18.53
N ARG A 855 -18.14 -43.99 18.86
CA ARG A 855 -17.43 -43.08 17.96
C ARG A 855 -16.69 -42.05 18.81
N SER A 856 -15.41 -42.29 19.03
CA SER A 856 -14.42 -41.27 19.41
C SER A 856 -13.36 -41.22 18.33
#